data_AF-A0A0M9ANA2-F1
#
_entry.id   AF-A0A0M9ANA2-F1
#
_cell.length_a   1.000
_cell.length_b   1.000
_cell.length_c   1.000
_cell.angle_alpha   90.00
_cell.angle_beta   90.00
_cell.angle_gamma   90.00
#
_symmetry.space_group_name_H-M   'P 1'
#
loop_
_entity.id
_entity.type
_entity.pdbx_description
1 polymer ?
#
loop_
_entity_poly.entity_id
_entity_poly.type
_entity_poly.pdbx_seq_one_letter_code
_entity_poly.pdbx_strand_id
1 'polypeptide(L)'
;MYQRFDSIPPRTAPEYTRPPDDTYDTGGDLDFRRHQAINKVITKKLINRITGRGDAQKRLYGVNPKVRYFAAKLANQYDYQKEQATSTGEDEEDASNITKNISPFSTGLKIKIDPQKFEQAIKIKPSTKLFYKRFPTYQEQLDHSDIEDNTRGEEDLPEVTPGIETDGGHDTSSFSESQPLVDVYERLEPSFDPIEISPAELRNAADTGAEITEPLVEGLEGAKQEYRGKDRAIREPAADLGYNEGESVPPSALESETVFEEYLQETFPGSLKSALWEAEIRIEVDRRDDGLFAVTITMMNTHGEDYEAAVEGDEEWQTHLFDAELTVEAESPIFDPFESEKVKKRYQYNGNIYAVGQNCAAEPESNRAVTTIRTNPVPVYEQPKYVSRETVPAPFSKLADGEFEEVLGLIEKEMEVAHEQYKDIREDVLAGARDEAEEEYEEMLEEFATERERFVRGKELLLNPSNEDIRIAFKALNEAFDTLGEEYEDWRLFQIIYIVMSIPDIVAQAEPERDIDDWLGTCDMIFFPTGGGKTEAYLGLVTFTAFLDRLRGKEYGVTAMTKFPLRLLSLQQLQRIADLLCNAEAIRRDHPKMEGDKFSVGYFVGDDNTPNNLIDGDDGTNFVRLARESEEHQQKWLTVPECPFCNEDTVEVTGDLDRMRIIHQCTNPDCNEVERQDGEVAELPIYITDNEIYRYAPTFIVSTIDKIAVIGQNRRARGMLGQMKNRCPEHGYTPEEGCLVRGHNMPDEFECDRSSRSSLESVEPADPPSILIQDELHLLREEFGAFDSHYETLIQELIRQYTDGEWEMKVVAATATIEGAENQVRSLYRSEPNKFPSQGPRLRQSFYAYEDPHRLGRQMIGAVPRGIGRTRGINIVIREYARIVQDYEAEPESLYGDITEIAEDEVKGSLQFADTAVDREDELLDALDDYKVQVSYNIAKSQSDIIQRSIEGMVNRHLDAFDGPYHRLNPVSMTGETDMERVREVLGYLETDDPEEAIDVVVATSMISHGVDVDRFNFISFFGMPRHTAEYIQAYSRVGRKYTGSVFLLFNSIRARDRSHYGRFQHYHRYQDLLVEATPLERWAEFAIECTLPGVVVGILVQYYDLHHETEYEKRIYNVDGFRAAVKAGDIEKEELLEFVLRAYDVDGADEDSESEIGAQLYQEAIEDRFDDIWYRLKNADPEIRDPRNAGLKKYIGNILEGEEDSERGPMRSLRDIDEQIPVDPGLATEDLLEDFSRENE
;
A
#
# COMPACT_ATOMS: atom_id res chain seq x y z
N MET A 1 -10.54 -29.90 -0.12
CA MET A 1 -9.27 -29.14 0.04
C MET A 1 -8.96 -28.61 -1.35
N TYR A 2 -8.94 -27.29 -1.57
CA TYR A 2 -8.48 -26.70 -2.83
C TYR A 2 -7.20 -27.42 -3.26
N GLN A 3 -7.06 -27.81 -4.53
CA GLN A 3 -5.71 -28.07 -5.02
C GLN A 3 -4.99 -26.74 -4.88
N ARG A 4 -4.18 -26.67 -3.83
CA ARG A 4 -3.47 -25.51 -3.27
C ARG A 4 -2.73 -24.68 -4.32
N PHE A 5 -2.52 -25.28 -5.50
CA PHE A 5 -1.78 -24.77 -6.65
C PHE A 5 -2.39 -25.20 -8.00
N ASP A 6 -3.71 -25.19 -8.15
CA ASP A 6 -4.37 -25.47 -9.45
C ASP A 6 -3.89 -24.56 -10.60
N SER A 7 -3.24 -23.42 -10.29
CA SER A 7 -2.58 -22.52 -11.25
C SER A 7 -1.14 -22.91 -11.60
N ILE A 8 -0.45 -23.69 -10.77
CA ILE A 8 0.97 -23.96 -10.98
C ILE A 8 1.13 -25.05 -12.03
N PRO A 9 1.86 -24.77 -13.11
CA PRO A 9 2.07 -25.75 -14.18
C PRO A 9 2.80 -27.00 -13.65
N PRO A 10 2.55 -28.19 -14.24
CA PRO A 10 3.24 -29.40 -13.82
C PRO A 10 4.72 -29.34 -14.19
N ARG A 11 5.56 -30.10 -13.48
CA ARG A 11 7.01 -30.24 -13.74
C ARG A 11 7.35 -30.67 -15.18
N THR A 12 6.39 -31.26 -15.89
CA THR A 12 6.53 -31.67 -17.30
C THR A 12 6.33 -30.53 -18.29
N ALA A 13 5.85 -29.35 -17.87
CA ALA A 13 5.72 -28.19 -18.74
C ALA A 13 7.11 -27.62 -19.11
N PRO A 14 7.22 -26.85 -20.21
CA PRO A 14 8.46 -26.18 -20.58
C PRO A 14 8.98 -25.24 -19.48
N GLU A 15 10.30 -25.21 -19.29
CA GLU A 15 11.01 -24.61 -18.14
C GLU A 15 10.63 -23.15 -17.82
N TYR A 16 10.57 -22.27 -18.83
CA TYR A 16 10.25 -20.85 -18.65
C TYR A 16 8.75 -20.56 -18.57
N THR A 17 7.94 -21.62 -18.60
CA THR A 17 6.47 -21.55 -18.45
C THR A 17 6.00 -22.14 -17.13
N ARG A 18 6.93 -22.44 -16.20
CA ARG A 18 6.68 -23.05 -14.89
C ARG A 18 7.75 -22.66 -13.86
N PRO A 19 7.57 -23.01 -12.57
CA PRO A 19 8.64 -22.90 -11.58
C PRO A 19 9.87 -23.78 -11.91
N PRO A 20 11.09 -23.38 -11.48
CA PRO A 20 12.30 -24.21 -11.54
C PRO A 20 12.13 -25.58 -10.87
N ASP A 21 12.90 -26.58 -11.31
CA ASP A 21 12.70 -27.97 -10.89
C ASP A 21 12.86 -28.19 -9.39
N ASP A 22 13.87 -27.60 -8.78
CA ASP A 22 14.21 -27.69 -7.35
C ASP A 22 13.10 -27.14 -6.43
N THR A 23 12.38 -26.12 -6.88
CA THR A 23 11.27 -25.52 -6.11
C THR A 23 10.11 -26.48 -5.89
N TYR A 24 9.89 -27.46 -6.77
CA TYR A 24 8.84 -28.44 -6.56
C TYR A 24 9.12 -29.38 -5.39
N ASP A 25 10.37 -29.52 -4.96
CA ASP A 25 10.76 -30.51 -3.96
C ASP A 25 10.88 -29.93 -2.55
N THR A 26 11.07 -28.61 -2.41
CA THR A 26 11.29 -27.93 -1.11
C THR A 26 10.29 -26.79 -0.86
N GLY A 27 10.05 -26.47 0.41
CA GLY A 27 9.16 -25.38 0.84
C GLY A 27 9.86 -24.05 1.12
N GLY A 28 11.02 -23.80 0.51
CA GLY A 28 11.98 -22.78 0.94
C GLY A 28 13.03 -23.31 1.92
N ASP A 29 13.84 -22.42 2.46
CA ASP A 29 14.84 -22.74 3.48
C ASP A 29 14.19 -23.22 4.80
N LEU A 30 15.01 -23.61 5.77
CA LEU A 30 14.52 -24.10 7.06
C LEU A 30 13.73 -23.04 7.83
N ASP A 31 14.23 -21.82 7.82
CA ASP A 31 13.74 -20.71 8.61
C ASP A 31 12.35 -20.26 8.13
N PHE A 32 12.20 -20.08 6.81
CA PHE A 32 10.92 -19.79 6.16
C PHE A 32 9.85 -20.84 6.45
N ARG A 33 10.23 -22.13 6.45
CA ARG A 33 9.28 -23.23 6.74
C ARG A 33 8.77 -23.21 8.17
N ARG A 34 9.62 -22.85 9.14
CA ARG A 34 9.24 -22.68 10.55
C ARG A 34 8.24 -21.53 10.70
N HIS A 35 8.56 -20.36 10.15
CA HIS A 35 7.66 -19.19 10.17
C HIS A 35 6.32 -19.46 9.47
N GLN A 36 6.31 -20.10 8.31
CA GLN A 36 5.07 -20.48 7.63
C GLN A 36 4.18 -21.41 8.48
N ALA A 37 4.78 -22.33 9.24
CA ALA A 37 4.03 -23.19 10.16
C ALA A 37 3.45 -22.38 11.34
N ILE A 38 4.25 -21.48 11.94
CA ILE A 38 3.80 -20.58 13.01
C ILE A 38 2.62 -19.73 12.54
N ASN A 39 2.72 -19.07 11.38
CA ASN A 39 1.65 -18.24 10.82
C ASN A 39 0.36 -19.02 10.61
N LYS A 40 0.43 -20.23 10.04
CA LYS A 40 -0.74 -21.11 9.83
C LYS A 40 -1.43 -21.45 11.14
N VAL A 41 -0.66 -21.79 12.17
CA VAL A 41 -1.19 -22.13 13.50
C VAL A 41 -1.86 -20.91 14.13
N ILE A 42 -1.21 -19.74 14.12
CA ILE A 42 -1.76 -18.49 14.65
C ILE A 42 -3.09 -18.16 13.94
N THR A 43 -3.11 -18.20 12.61
CA THR A 43 -4.30 -17.97 11.79
C THR A 43 -5.44 -18.92 12.12
N LYS A 44 -5.14 -20.22 12.20
CA LYS A 44 -6.14 -21.24 12.54
C LYS A 44 -6.70 -21.02 13.95
N LYS A 45 -5.87 -20.68 14.93
CA LYS A 45 -6.32 -20.34 16.29
C LYS A 45 -7.15 -19.06 16.31
N LEU A 46 -6.79 -18.03 15.55
CA LEU A 46 -7.56 -16.79 15.47
C LEU A 46 -8.95 -17.05 14.91
N ILE A 47 -9.06 -17.76 13.78
CA ILE A 47 -10.34 -18.15 13.18
C ILE A 47 -11.18 -18.95 14.18
N ASN A 48 -10.56 -19.88 14.91
CA ASN A 48 -11.24 -20.65 15.96
C ASN A 48 -11.80 -19.75 17.08
N ARG A 49 -11.00 -18.79 17.59
CA ARG A 49 -11.39 -17.89 18.68
C ARG A 49 -12.50 -16.89 18.31
N ILE A 50 -12.65 -16.54 17.02
CA ILE A 50 -13.71 -15.60 16.58
C ILE A 50 -15.00 -16.28 16.09
N THR A 51 -14.96 -17.59 15.79
CA THR A 51 -16.11 -18.37 15.28
C THR A 51 -16.66 -19.39 16.28
N GLY A 52 -15.88 -19.77 17.30
CA GLY A 52 -16.19 -20.90 18.19
C GLY A 52 -15.86 -22.26 17.58
N ARG A 53 -15.01 -22.29 16.55
CA ARG A 53 -14.43 -23.52 15.96
C ARG A 53 -13.32 -24.11 16.85
N GLY A 54 -13.06 -25.41 16.69
CA GLY A 54 -11.99 -26.12 17.41
C GLY A 54 -12.39 -26.66 18.77
N ASP A 55 -11.58 -27.57 19.31
CA ASP A 55 -11.88 -28.28 20.56
C ASP A 55 -11.74 -27.40 21.80
N ALA A 56 -10.77 -26.48 21.80
CA ALA A 56 -10.58 -25.51 22.88
C ALA A 56 -11.78 -24.55 23.05
N GLN A 57 -12.66 -24.44 22.06
CA GLN A 57 -13.86 -23.59 22.08
C GLN A 57 -15.14 -24.36 22.44
N LYS A 58 -15.03 -25.63 22.86
CA LYS A 58 -16.18 -26.44 23.30
C LYS A 58 -16.81 -25.94 24.59
N ARG A 59 -16.03 -25.24 25.42
CA ARG A 59 -16.47 -24.66 26.70
C ARG A 59 -15.99 -23.23 26.81
N LEU A 60 -16.85 -22.35 27.31
CA LEU A 60 -16.51 -20.96 27.64
C LEU A 60 -16.88 -20.70 29.10
N TYR A 61 -16.06 -19.90 29.76
CA TYR A 61 -16.25 -19.45 31.14
C TYR A 61 -16.36 -17.94 31.15
N GLY A 62 -17.41 -17.43 31.79
CA GLY A 62 -17.70 -16.02 32.03
C GLY A 62 -17.93 -15.10 30.85
N VAL A 63 -17.82 -15.60 29.61
CA VAL A 63 -18.05 -14.81 28.41
C VAL A 63 -19.18 -15.42 27.58
N ASN A 64 -20.21 -14.61 27.33
CA ASN A 64 -21.34 -15.00 26.50
C ASN A 64 -20.90 -15.28 25.04
N PRO A 65 -21.23 -16.46 24.47
CA PRO A 65 -20.87 -16.82 23.10
C PRO A 65 -21.43 -15.83 22.06
N LYS A 66 -22.60 -15.21 22.30
CA LYS A 66 -23.18 -14.17 21.42
C LYS A 66 -22.23 -12.99 21.25
N VAL A 67 -21.55 -12.61 22.32
CA VAL A 67 -20.62 -11.48 22.38
C VAL A 67 -19.24 -11.88 21.90
N ARG A 68 -18.78 -13.07 22.30
CA ARG A 68 -17.47 -13.63 21.98
C ARG A 68 -17.29 -13.90 20.49
N TYR A 69 -18.27 -14.55 19.88
CA TYR A 69 -18.21 -14.99 18.49
C TYR A 69 -19.03 -14.07 17.60
N PHE A 70 -18.35 -13.35 16.73
CA PHE A 70 -18.99 -12.41 15.81
C PHE A 70 -19.02 -12.90 14.36
N ALA A 71 -18.12 -13.80 14.00
CA ALA A 71 -18.00 -14.34 12.65
C ALA A 71 -18.76 -15.67 12.54
N ALA A 72 -19.28 -15.99 11.35
CA ALA A 72 -20.05 -17.21 11.09
C ALA A 72 -21.30 -17.42 11.98
N LYS A 73 -21.81 -16.35 12.62
CA LYS A 73 -22.99 -16.37 13.49
C LYS A 73 -24.25 -15.95 12.73
N LEU A 74 -25.36 -16.65 12.95
CA LEU A 74 -26.70 -16.23 12.55
C LEU A 74 -27.46 -15.71 13.78
N ALA A 75 -27.71 -14.40 13.79
CA ALA A 75 -28.52 -13.76 14.82
C ALA A 75 -29.99 -14.19 14.73
N ASN A 76 -30.75 -13.94 15.79
CA ASN A 76 -32.20 -14.10 15.77
C ASN A 76 -32.88 -12.92 15.04
N GLN A 77 -34.15 -13.07 14.68
CA GLN A 77 -34.95 -12.02 14.04
C GLN A 77 -35.80 -11.21 15.02
N TYR A 78 -35.96 -11.66 16.27
CA TYR A 78 -36.89 -11.07 17.24
C TYR A 78 -36.59 -9.60 17.52
N ASP A 79 -35.35 -9.29 17.91
CA ASP A 79 -34.93 -7.92 18.25
C ASP A 79 -35.09 -6.99 17.05
N TYR A 80 -34.77 -7.51 15.87
CA TYR A 80 -34.86 -6.80 14.60
C TYR A 80 -36.32 -6.50 14.21
N GLN A 81 -37.22 -7.49 14.31
CA GLN A 81 -38.64 -7.29 14.01
C GLN A 81 -39.33 -6.38 15.05
N LYS A 82 -38.89 -6.45 16.32
CA LYS A 82 -39.32 -5.55 17.40
C LYS A 82 -38.98 -4.09 17.07
N GLU A 83 -37.74 -3.83 16.65
CA GLU A 83 -37.33 -2.49 16.21
C GLU A 83 -38.17 -1.99 15.03
N GLN A 84 -38.35 -2.80 13.98
CA GLN A 84 -39.18 -2.44 12.82
C GLN A 84 -40.64 -2.16 13.19
N ALA A 85 -41.23 -2.95 14.08
CA ALA A 85 -42.60 -2.75 14.55
C ALA A 85 -42.77 -1.47 15.40
N THR A 86 -41.68 -0.89 15.90
CA THR A 86 -41.70 0.31 16.76
C THR A 86 -41.29 1.59 16.04
N SER A 87 -40.62 1.53 14.89
CA SER A 87 -40.34 2.67 14.01
C SER A 87 -41.61 3.13 13.26
N THR A 88 -41.94 4.44 13.28
CA THR A 88 -43.13 4.98 12.59
C THR A 88 -42.77 6.04 11.54
N GLY A 89 -43.25 5.94 10.30
CA GLY A 89 -43.22 7.03 9.31
C GLY A 89 -42.43 6.74 8.02
N GLU A 90 -41.95 7.81 7.35
CA GLU A 90 -41.17 7.74 6.09
C GLU A 90 -39.85 6.96 6.23
N ASP A 91 -39.37 6.75 7.46
CA ASP A 91 -38.21 5.90 7.78
C ASP A 91 -38.48 4.38 7.60
N GLU A 92 -39.73 3.92 7.48
CA GLU A 92 -40.06 2.49 7.35
C GLU A 92 -39.65 1.87 6.01
N GLU A 93 -39.81 2.57 4.88
CA GLU A 93 -39.51 2.01 3.54
C GLU A 93 -38.00 1.93 3.29
N ASP A 94 -37.24 2.95 3.68
CA ASP A 94 -35.78 2.99 3.53
C ASP A 94 -35.08 2.05 4.52
N ALA A 95 -35.53 1.97 5.78
CA ALA A 95 -35.02 0.99 6.73
C ALA A 95 -35.38 -0.45 6.34
N SER A 96 -36.58 -0.72 5.80
CA SER A 96 -36.98 -2.05 5.32
C SER A 96 -36.12 -2.54 4.15
N ASN A 97 -35.83 -1.67 3.17
CA ASN A 97 -35.03 -2.02 2.00
C ASN A 97 -33.54 -2.19 2.32
N ILE A 98 -32.97 -1.34 3.19
CA ILE A 98 -31.59 -1.48 3.66
C ILE A 98 -31.44 -2.76 4.48
N THR A 99 -32.42 -3.08 5.32
CA THR A 99 -32.24 -4.14 6.30
C THR A 99 -32.58 -5.55 5.78
N LYS A 100 -33.48 -5.68 4.79
CA LYS A 100 -33.65 -6.94 4.02
C LYS A 100 -32.34 -7.39 3.35
N ASN A 101 -31.54 -6.45 2.89
CA ASN A 101 -30.28 -6.73 2.18
C ASN A 101 -29.07 -7.02 3.11
N ILE A 102 -29.19 -6.79 4.42
CA ILE A 102 -28.09 -6.89 5.41
C ILE A 102 -28.33 -8.04 6.42
N SER A 103 -29.42 -8.80 6.25
CA SER A 103 -29.89 -9.89 7.13
C SER A 103 -28.77 -10.62 7.90
N PRO A 104 -28.57 -10.33 9.21
CA PRO A 104 -27.57 -10.99 10.05
C PRO A 104 -27.97 -12.42 10.47
N PHE A 105 -29.13 -12.87 10.02
CA PHE A 105 -29.77 -14.14 10.37
C PHE A 105 -29.73 -15.16 9.22
N SER A 106 -29.03 -14.85 8.11
CA SER A 106 -28.94 -15.74 6.94
C SER A 106 -27.52 -15.92 6.39
N THR A 107 -27.25 -17.09 5.81
CA THR A 107 -26.05 -17.42 5.04
C THR A 107 -26.40 -18.39 3.92
N GLY A 108 -25.74 -18.30 2.76
CA GLY A 108 -26.13 -19.11 1.61
C GLY A 108 -25.20 -19.01 0.41
N LEU A 109 -25.64 -19.58 -0.71
CA LEU A 109 -24.93 -19.51 -1.98
C LEU A 109 -25.91 -19.45 -3.13
N LYS A 110 -25.47 -18.87 -4.24
CA LYS A 110 -26.17 -18.86 -5.53
C LYS A 110 -25.36 -19.66 -6.54
N ILE A 111 -26.01 -20.60 -7.21
CA ILE A 111 -25.43 -21.49 -8.23
C ILE A 111 -26.24 -21.43 -9.51
N LYS A 112 -25.63 -21.85 -10.62
CA LYS A 112 -26.30 -21.95 -11.91
C LYS A 112 -26.32 -23.41 -12.37
N ILE A 113 -27.48 -23.88 -12.82
CA ILE A 113 -27.70 -25.27 -13.21
C ILE A 113 -28.38 -25.29 -14.58
N ASP A 114 -27.87 -26.11 -15.51
CA ASP A 114 -28.58 -26.43 -16.74
C ASP A 114 -29.70 -27.45 -16.46
N PRO A 115 -30.98 -27.08 -16.65
CA PRO A 115 -32.09 -27.98 -16.43
C PRO A 115 -32.07 -29.19 -17.37
N GLN A 116 -31.28 -29.21 -18.45
CA GLN A 116 -31.14 -30.38 -19.32
C GLN A 116 -30.12 -31.40 -18.80
N LYS A 117 -29.11 -30.96 -18.05
CA LYS A 117 -28.09 -31.82 -17.42
C LYS A 117 -28.55 -32.39 -16.08
N PHE A 118 -29.58 -31.80 -15.49
CA PHE A 118 -30.08 -32.14 -14.17
C PHE A 118 -31.10 -33.30 -14.20
N GLU A 119 -30.60 -34.53 -14.09
CA GLU A 119 -31.42 -35.76 -14.06
C GLU A 119 -31.55 -36.41 -12.67
N GLN A 120 -30.73 -36.00 -11.70
CA GLN A 120 -30.63 -36.58 -10.35
C GLN A 120 -30.87 -35.50 -9.28
N ALA A 121 -31.14 -35.86 -8.03
CA ALA A 121 -31.36 -34.89 -6.96
C ALA A 121 -30.04 -34.21 -6.52
N ILE A 122 -30.10 -32.94 -6.12
CA ILE A 122 -29.01 -32.30 -5.35
C ILE A 122 -29.19 -32.59 -3.87
N LYS A 123 -28.08 -32.72 -3.14
CA LYS A 123 -28.06 -32.93 -1.69
C LYS A 123 -27.56 -31.67 -1.00
N ILE A 124 -28.32 -31.17 -0.03
CA ILE A 124 -27.96 -30.01 0.77
C ILE A 124 -27.70 -30.49 2.20
N LYS A 125 -26.51 -30.19 2.71
CA LYS A 125 -26.06 -30.57 4.06
C LYS A 125 -25.79 -29.31 4.87
N PRO A 126 -26.70 -28.91 5.77
CA PRO A 126 -26.46 -27.83 6.72
C PRO A 126 -25.57 -28.31 7.87
N SER A 127 -24.80 -27.37 8.43
CA SER A 127 -24.00 -27.57 9.63
C SER A 127 -24.05 -26.30 10.47
N THR A 128 -24.20 -26.45 11.79
CA THR A 128 -24.13 -25.33 12.74
C THR A 128 -23.78 -25.87 14.12
N LYS A 129 -23.25 -25.00 14.97
CA LYS A 129 -22.97 -25.20 16.38
C LYS A 129 -23.96 -24.42 17.22
N LEU A 130 -24.36 -25.02 18.33
CA LEU A 130 -25.24 -24.41 19.32
C LEU A 130 -24.47 -24.32 20.64
N PHE A 131 -24.78 -23.34 21.47
CA PHE A 131 -24.22 -23.25 22.83
C PHE A 131 -25.35 -23.22 23.82
N TYR A 132 -25.22 -23.92 24.94
CA TYR A 132 -26.14 -23.85 26.07
C TYR A 132 -25.42 -23.47 27.35
N LYS A 133 -26.10 -22.74 28.23
CA LYS A 133 -25.60 -22.36 29.55
C LYS A 133 -25.87 -23.49 30.55
N ARG A 134 -24.89 -23.79 31.39
CA ARG A 134 -24.99 -24.75 32.50
C ARG A 134 -24.41 -24.15 33.78
N PHE A 135 -24.80 -24.68 34.92
CA PHE A 135 -24.17 -24.31 36.19
C PHE A 135 -22.70 -24.76 36.23
N PRO A 136 -21.78 -23.92 36.77
CA PRO A 136 -20.38 -24.27 36.96
C PRO A 136 -20.28 -25.38 38.01
N THR A 137 -19.29 -26.26 37.90
CA THR A 137 -18.91 -27.13 39.03
C THR A 137 -18.32 -26.29 40.16
N TYR A 138 -18.25 -26.84 41.38
CA TYR A 138 -17.59 -26.16 42.50
C TYR A 138 -16.16 -25.71 42.16
N GLN A 139 -15.40 -26.56 41.45
CA GLN A 139 -14.04 -26.23 41.05
C GLN A 139 -14.00 -25.13 39.97
N GLU A 140 -14.87 -25.21 38.94
CA GLU A 140 -14.96 -24.17 37.91
C GLU A 140 -15.41 -22.82 38.50
N GLN A 141 -16.27 -22.83 39.52
CA GLN A 141 -16.67 -21.60 40.24
C GLN A 141 -15.48 -20.97 40.97
N LEU A 142 -14.61 -21.77 41.57
CA LEU A 142 -13.42 -21.26 42.26
C LEU A 142 -12.33 -20.80 41.29
N ASP A 143 -12.15 -21.50 40.18
CA ASP A 143 -11.07 -21.24 39.23
C ASP A 143 -11.39 -20.05 38.29
N HIS A 144 -12.67 -19.69 38.14
CA HIS A 144 -13.11 -18.71 37.13
C HIS A 144 -14.01 -17.59 37.68
N SER A 145 -14.23 -17.49 39.00
CA SER A 145 -15.04 -16.40 39.60
C SER A 145 -14.55 -15.01 39.23
N ASP A 146 -13.24 -14.85 39.15
CA ASP A 146 -12.60 -13.56 38.90
C ASP A 146 -12.77 -13.14 37.43
N ILE A 147 -12.81 -14.12 36.51
CA ILE A 147 -13.12 -13.91 35.08
C ILE A 147 -14.55 -13.41 34.92
N GLU A 148 -15.50 -13.99 35.64
CA GLU A 148 -16.91 -13.56 35.64
C GLU A 148 -17.07 -12.13 36.18
N ASP A 149 -16.41 -11.82 37.30
CA ASP A 149 -16.49 -10.50 37.95
C ASP A 149 -15.93 -9.40 37.04
N ASN A 150 -14.83 -9.71 36.35
CA ASN A 150 -14.27 -8.80 35.36
C ASN A 150 -15.18 -8.65 34.12
N THR A 151 -15.72 -9.75 33.59
CA THR A 151 -16.54 -9.73 32.35
C THR A 151 -17.89 -9.03 32.56
N ARG A 152 -18.54 -9.19 33.72
CA ARG A 152 -19.80 -8.49 34.02
C ARG A 152 -19.61 -6.97 34.13
N GLY A 153 -18.46 -6.51 34.61
CA GLY A 153 -18.08 -5.11 34.56
C GLY A 153 -17.89 -4.56 33.13
N GLU A 154 -17.67 -5.43 32.13
CA GLU A 154 -17.50 -5.06 30.71
C GLU A 154 -18.84 -4.87 29.97
N GLU A 155 -19.89 -5.61 30.31
CA GLU A 155 -21.20 -5.52 29.63
C GLU A 155 -21.98 -4.24 30.01
N ASP A 156 -21.70 -3.64 31.17
CA ASP A 156 -22.36 -2.43 31.70
C ASP A 156 -21.74 -1.09 31.23
N LEU A 157 -20.67 -1.11 30.42
CA LEU A 157 -20.03 0.10 29.91
C LEU A 157 -20.74 0.61 28.63
N PRO A 158 -21.30 1.84 28.62
CA PRO A 158 -21.97 2.36 27.44
C PRO A 158 -20.98 2.54 26.27
N GLU A 159 -21.47 2.32 25.04
CA GLU A 159 -20.76 2.71 23.83
C GLU A 159 -20.41 4.20 23.91
N VAL A 160 -19.12 4.54 23.79
CA VAL A 160 -18.66 5.93 23.77
C VAL A 160 -19.25 6.62 22.54
N THR A 161 -20.30 7.40 22.76
CA THR A 161 -20.79 8.40 21.81
C THR A 161 -19.91 9.65 21.94
N PRO A 162 -19.52 10.31 20.83
CA PRO A 162 -18.62 11.44 20.91
C PRO A 162 -19.31 12.61 21.63
N GLY A 163 -18.74 13.06 22.76
CA GLY A 163 -19.11 14.35 23.38
C GLY A 163 -19.38 14.38 24.88
N ILE A 164 -19.13 13.33 25.67
CA ILE A 164 -19.35 13.40 27.12
C ILE A 164 -18.08 12.96 27.87
N GLU A 165 -17.35 13.93 28.40
CA GLU A 165 -16.40 13.70 29.49
C GLU A 165 -17.17 13.12 30.68
N THR A 166 -16.83 11.90 31.09
CA THR A 166 -17.34 11.33 32.34
C THR A 166 -16.21 11.36 33.38
N ASP A 167 -16.41 12.19 34.40
CA ASP A 167 -15.54 12.35 35.57
C ASP A 167 -15.38 11.00 36.28
N GLY A 168 -14.12 10.57 36.42
CA GLY A 168 -13.73 9.39 37.16
C GLY A 168 -13.89 9.60 38.67
N GLY A 169 -14.90 8.98 39.26
CA GLY A 169 -15.04 8.81 40.71
C GLY A 169 -15.16 7.34 41.06
N HIS A 170 -14.03 6.67 41.35
CA HIS A 170 -14.06 5.37 42.01
C HIS A 170 -14.31 5.55 43.51
N ASP A 171 -15.55 5.26 43.93
CA ASP A 171 -15.90 5.15 45.34
C ASP A 171 -15.51 3.75 45.84
N THR A 172 -14.26 3.60 46.28
CA THR A 172 -13.81 2.39 46.97
C THR A 172 -14.38 2.37 48.38
N SER A 173 -15.58 1.80 48.56
CA SER A 173 -16.02 1.41 49.91
C SER A 173 -16.90 0.15 49.95
N SER A 174 -16.40 -0.82 50.72
CA SER A 174 -17.05 -1.99 51.33
C SER A 174 -17.52 -3.15 50.44
N PHE A 175 -16.64 -4.14 50.22
CA PHE A 175 -17.04 -5.51 49.91
C PHE A 175 -17.11 -6.33 51.21
N SER A 176 -18.32 -6.72 51.62
CA SER A 176 -18.52 -7.96 52.35
C SER A 176 -18.77 -9.03 51.28
N GLU A 177 -17.69 -9.72 50.94
CA GLU A 177 -17.47 -10.75 49.92
C GLU A 177 -18.73 -11.54 49.55
N SER A 178 -19.21 -11.42 48.29
CA SER A 178 -19.96 -12.44 47.55
C SER A 178 -19.41 -12.40 46.13
N GLN A 179 -19.18 -13.57 45.53
CA GLN A 179 -18.58 -13.68 44.19
C GLN A 179 -19.68 -13.90 43.14
N PRO A 180 -19.54 -13.42 41.90
CA PRO A 180 -20.52 -13.73 40.85
C PRO A 180 -20.50 -15.23 40.50
N LEU A 181 -21.69 -15.77 40.19
CA LEU A 181 -21.83 -17.14 39.70
C LEU A 181 -21.25 -17.24 38.30
N VAL A 182 -20.27 -18.12 38.08
CA VAL A 182 -19.58 -18.26 36.80
C VAL A 182 -20.51 -18.83 35.73
N ASP A 183 -20.62 -18.12 34.61
CA ASP A 183 -21.34 -18.56 33.44
C ASP A 183 -20.52 -19.60 32.67
N VAL A 184 -21.06 -20.81 32.54
CA VAL A 184 -20.42 -21.87 31.74
C VAL A 184 -21.26 -22.21 30.54
N TYR A 185 -20.72 -21.94 29.35
CA TYR A 185 -21.36 -22.31 28.09
C TYR A 185 -20.69 -23.55 27.52
N GLU A 186 -21.49 -24.52 27.09
CA GLU A 186 -21.01 -25.71 26.41
C GLU A 186 -21.59 -25.82 25.00
N ARG A 187 -20.75 -26.30 24.08
CA ARG A 187 -21.12 -26.47 22.67
C ARG A 187 -21.87 -27.78 22.44
N LEU A 188 -22.91 -27.71 21.62
CA LEU A 188 -23.64 -28.83 21.02
C LEU A 188 -23.45 -28.81 19.50
N GLU A 189 -23.40 -30.00 18.92
CA GLU A 189 -23.21 -30.21 17.48
C GLU A 189 -24.39 -31.02 16.94
N PRO A 190 -25.50 -30.37 16.56
CA PRO A 190 -26.65 -31.05 15.96
C PRO A 190 -26.25 -31.78 14.67
N SER A 191 -26.77 -33.00 14.51
CA SER A 191 -26.66 -33.77 13.27
C SER A 191 -27.88 -33.51 12.40
N PHE A 192 -27.68 -33.17 11.13
CA PHE A 192 -28.75 -32.95 10.16
C PHE A 192 -28.68 -34.01 9.05
N ASP A 193 -29.83 -34.57 8.69
CA ASP A 193 -29.92 -35.43 7.51
C ASP A 193 -29.80 -34.59 6.22
N PRO A 194 -29.16 -35.11 5.16
CA PRO A 194 -29.08 -34.40 3.88
C PRO A 194 -30.48 -34.19 3.29
N ILE A 195 -30.77 -32.95 2.90
CA ILE A 195 -32.00 -32.57 2.20
C ILE A 195 -31.82 -32.88 0.72
N GLU A 196 -32.66 -33.74 0.14
CA GLU A 196 -32.62 -34.10 -1.28
C GLU A 196 -33.66 -33.30 -2.06
N ILE A 197 -33.22 -32.50 -3.04
CA ILE A 197 -34.11 -31.72 -3.89
C ILE A 197 -34.14 -32.32 -5.29
N SER A 198 -35.32 -32.75 -5.73
CA SER A 198 -35.50 -33.41 -7.02
C SER A 198 -35.55 -32.42 -8.20
N PRO A 199 -35.26 -32.89 -9.42
CA PRO A 199 -35.49 -32.13 -10.65
C PRO A 199 -36.92 -31.63 -10.86
N ALA A 200 -37.92 -32.34 -10.33
CA ALA A 200 -39.31 -31.91 -10.46
C ALA A 200 -39.63 -30.70 -9.57
N GLU A 201 -39.07 -30.68 -8.35
CA GLU A 201 -39.25 -29.59 -7.39
C GLU A 201 -38.59 -28.30 -7.87
N LEU A 202 -37.33 -28.35 -8.31
CA LEU A 202 -36.64 -27.17 -8.84
C LEU A 202 -37.32 -26.60 -10.09
N ARG A 203 -37.82 -27.45 -11.00
CA ARG A 203 -38.58 -26.97 -12.17
C ARG A 203 -39.90 -26.32 -11.77
N ASN A 204 -40.61 -26.90 -10.81
CA ASN A 204 -41.86 -26.32 -10.31
C ASN A 204 -41.63 -24.96 -9.64
N ALA A 205 -40.59 -24.85 -8.80
CA ALA A 205 -40.18 -23.59 -8.20
C ALA A 205 -39.86 -22.53 -9.27
N ALA A 206 -39.09 -22.89 -10.30
CA ALA A 206 -38.77 -22.01 -11.42
C ALA A 206 -39.99 -21.55 -12.24
N ASP A 207 -40.99 -22.43 -12.42
CA ASP A 207 -42.18 -22.16 -13.24
C ASP A 207 -43.27 -21.39 -12.48
N THR A 208 -43.33 -21.54 -11.15
CA THR A 208 -44.35 -20.92 -10.29
C THR A 208 -43.84 -19.71 -9.52
N GLY A 209 -42.52 -19.55 -9.39
CA GLY A 209 -41.89 -18.60 -8.49
C GLY A 209 -42.07 -18.96 -7.01
N ALA A 210 -42.50 -20.19 -6.70
CA ALA A 210 -42.66 -20.64 -5.33
C ALA A 210 -41.30 -20.99 -4.71
N GLU A 211 -41.06 -20.49 -3.51
CA GLU A 211 -39.91 -20.86 -2.68
C GLU A 211 -40.10 -22.28 -2.11
N ILE A 212 -39.02 -23.06 -2.06
CA ILE A 212 -38.99 -24.36 -1.37
C ILE A 212 -38.40 -24.12 0.02
N THR A 213 -39.14 -24.52 1.05
CA THR A 213 -38.74 -24.34 2.46
C THR A 213 -38.63 -25.68 3.16
N GLU A 214 -37.45 -25.98 3.70
CA GLU A 214 -37.13 -27.24 4.40
C GLU A 214 -36.68 -26.94 5.83
N PRO A 215 -37.53 -27.15 6.85
CA PRO A 215 -37.23 -26.78 8.23
C PRO A 215 -36.31 -27.81 8.89
N LEU A 216 -35.32 -27.35 9.67
CA LEU A 216 -34.29 -28.20 10.30
C LEU A 216 -34.74 -28.80 11.65
N VAL A 217 -36.01 -29.21 11.74
CA VAL A 217 -36.68 -29.57 12.99
C VAL A 217 -36.02 -30.77 13.68
N GLU A 218 -35.72 -31.84 12.95
CA GLU A 218 -35.24 -33.10 13.55
C GLU A 218 -33.89 -32.93 14.25
N GLY A 219 -32.91 -32.31 13.57
CA GLY A 219 -31.58 -32.07 14.13
C GLY A 219 -31.61 -31.09 15.32
N LEU A 220 -32.40 -30.02 15.22
CA LEU A 220 -32.54 -29.04 16.31
C LEU A 220 -33.31 -29.60 17.51
N GLU A 221 -34.37 -30.39 17.30
CA GLU A 221 -35.09 -31.02 18.40
C GLU A 221 -34.25 -32.12 19.07
N GLY A 222 -33.39 -32.81 18.31
CA GLY A 222 -32.36 -33.70 18.86
C GLY A 222 -31.41 -32.97 19.81
N ALA A 223 -30.89 -31.80 19.41
CA ALA A 223 -30.06 -30.97 20.28
C ALA A 223 -30.82 -30.41 21.50
N LYS A 224 -32.09 -30.00 21.33
CA LYS A 224 -32.96 -29.60 22.44
C LYS A 224 -33.18 -30.75 23.42
N GLN A 225 -33.34 -31.98 22.93
CA GLN A 225 -33.47 -33.18 23.76
C GLN A 225 -32.16 -33.49 24.51
N GLU A 226 -31.01 -33.36 23.84
CA GLU A 226 -29.71 -33.52 24.49
C GLU A 226 -29.53 -32.49 25.61
N TYR A 227 -29.80 -31.22 25.34
CA TYR A 227 -29.76 -30.15 26.35
C TYR A 227 -30.66 -30.45 27.55
N ARG A 228 -31.92 -30.87 27.32
CA ARG A 228 -32.86 -31.27 28.40
C ARG A 228 -32.34 -32.44 29.24
N GLY A 229 -31.42 -33.25 28.70
CA GLY A 229 -30.82 -34.40 29.37
C GLY A 229 -29.51 -34.11 30.12
N LYS A 230 -28.98 -32.88 30.06
CA LYS A 230 -27.73 -32.52 30.75
C LYS A 230 -27.99 -32.24 32.24
N ASP A 231 -27.23 -32.89 33.11
CA ASP A 231 -27.44 -32.86 34.57
C ASP A 231 -27.31 -31.45 35.19
N ARG A 232 -26.48 -30.58 34.61
CA ARG A 232 -26.21 -29.21 35.11
C ARG A 232 -26.83 -28.10 34.26
N ALA A 233 -27.73 -28.42 33.32
CA ALA A 233 -28.36 -27.39 32.48
C ALA A 233 -29.04 -26.31 33.31
N ILE A 234 -28.91 -25.04 32.87
CA ILE A 234 -29.38 -23.88 33.61
C ILE A 234 -30.91 -23.91 33.83
N ARG A 235 -31.37 -23.42 34.97
CA ARG A 235 -32.77 -23.41 35.39
C ARG A 235 -33.22 -22.02 35.80
N GLU A 236 -34.54 -21.80 35.75
CA GLU A 236 -35.15 -20.56 36.24
C GLU A 236 -34.90 -20.38 37.75
N PRO A 237 -34.59 -19.15 38.20
CA PRO A 237 -34.45 -18.83 39.62
C PRO A 237 -35.76 -19.01 40.38
N ALA A 238 -35.70 -19.01 41.71
CA ALA A 238 -36.89 -19.03 42.55
C ALA A 238 -37.79 -17.81 42.26
N ALA A 239 -39.11 -17.99 42.30
CA ALA A 239 -40.07 -16.96 41.85
C ALA A 239 -40.04 -15.63 42.63
N ASP A 240 -39.38 -15.61 43.78
CA ASP A 240 -39.16 -14.47 44.66
C ASP A 240 -37.76 -13.84 44.58
N LEU A 241 -36.86 -14.41 43.75
CA LEU A 241 -35.53 -13.88 43.45
C LEU A 241 -35.47 -13.43 41.99
N GLY A 242 -34.99 -12.20 41.77
CA GLY A 242 -34.63 -11.76 40.41
C GLY A 242 -33.44 -12.57 39.88
N TYR A 243 -33.32 -12.74 38.57
CA TYR A 243 -32.20 -13.47 37.95
C TYR A 243 -30.84 -12.91 38.42
N ASN A 244 -30.69 -11.58 38.44
CA ASN A 244 -29.48 -10.88 38.92
C ASN A 244 -29.21 -11.06 40.43
N GLU A 245 -30.23 -11.34 41.25
CA GLU A 245 -30.06 -11.59 42.69
C GLU A 245 -29.56 -13.01 42.97
N GLY A 246 -29.87 -13.98 42.10
CA GLY A 246 -29.40 -15.37 42.18
C GLY A 246 -27.97 -15.57 41.64
N GLU A 247 -27.45 -14.60 40.89
CA GLU A 247 -26.13 -14.61 40.28
C GLU A 247 -24.99 -14.15 41.20
N SER A 248 -25.26 -13.89 42.49
CA SER A 248 -24.24 -13.56 43.51
C SER A 248 -24.11 -14.68 44.54
N VAL A 249 -23.00 -15.41 44.49
CA VAL A 249 -22.66 -16.54 45.36
C VAL A 249 -22.08 -16.05 46.68
N PRO A 250 -22.73 -16.30 47.84
CA PRO A 250 -22.19 -15.90 49.13
C PRO A 250 -21.01 -16.80 49.55
N PRO A 251 -20.07 -16.33 50.40
CA PRO A 251 -18.92 -17.12 50.84
C PRO A 251 -19.32 -18.39 51.58
N SER A 252 -20.46 -18.35 52.28
CA SER A 252 -21.05 -19.52 52.92
C SER A 252 -21.43 -20.62 51.95
N ALA A 253 -21.75 -20.28 50.69
CA ALA A 253 -22.03 -21.27 49.63
C ALA A 253 -20.76 -21.91 49.07
N LEU A 254 -19.58 -21.32 49.30
CA LEU A 254 -18.29 -21.80 48.79
C LEU A 254 -17.49 -22.62 49.83
N GLU A 255 -18.05 -22.91 51.00
CA GLU A 255 -17.36 -23.66 52.07
C GLU A 255 -16.99 -25.11 51.68
N SER A 256 -17.79 -25.74 50.81
CA SER A 256 -17.50 -27.05 50.23
C SER A 256 -18.38 -27.33 49.01
N GLU A 257 -17.97 -28.28 48.16
CA GLU A 257 -18.75 -28.72 46.99
C GLU A 257 -20.21 -29.07 47.32
N THR A 258 -20.45 -29.76 48.45
CA THR A 258 -21.82 -30.14 48.85
C THR A 258 -22.70 -28.93 49.16
N VAL A 259 -22.14 -27.92 49.82
CA VAL A 259 -22.88 -26.70 50.18
C VAL A 259 -23.17 -25.84 48.94
N PHE A 260 -22.25 -25.82 47.98
CA PHE A 260 -22.45 -25.14 46.70
C PHE A 260 -23.57 -25.77 45.87
N GLU A 261 -23.63 -27.10 45.81
CA GLU A 261 -24.73 -27.81 45.12
C GLU A 261 -26.09 -27.59 45.80
N GLU A 262 -26.13 -27.54 47.13
CA GLU A 262 -27.34 -27.18 47.88
C GLU A 262 -27.78 -25.75 47.56
N TYR A 263 -26.85 -24.79 47.52
CA TYR A 263 -27.11 -23.41 47.12
C TYR A 263 -27.73 -23.32 45.72
N LEU A 264 -27.17 -24.00 44.71
CA LEU A 264 -27.71 -23.97 43.35
C LEU A 264 -29.14 -24.54 43.28
N GLN A 265 -29.44 -25.60 44.04
CA GLN A 265 -30.76 -26.22 44.06
C GLN A 265 -31.81 -25.34 44.76
N GLU A 266 -31.42 -24.60 45.80
CA GLU A 266 -32.31 -23.68 46.52
C GLU A 266 -32.56 -22.39 45.72
N THR A 267 -31.52 -21.86 45.06
CA THR A 267 -31.58 -20.60 44.29
C THR A 267 -32.26 -20.78 42.93
N PHE A 268 -32.07 -21.92 42.25
CA PHE A 268 -32.62 -22.20 40.92
C PHE A 268 -33.52 -23.45 40.88
N PRO A 269 -34.62 -23.49 41.67
CA PRO A 269 -35.53 -24.63 41.75
C PRO A 269 -36.47 -24.76 40.54
N GLY A 270 -36.46 -23.79 39.62
CA GLY A 270 -37.40 -23.68 38.52
C GLY A 270 -37.22 -24.72 37.40
N SER A 271 -37.98 -24.52 36.32
CA SER A 271 -37.84 -25.33 35.10
C SER A 271 -36.53 -25.04 34.39
N LEU A 272 -36.10 -25.98 33.53
CA LEU A 272 -35.00 -25.72 32.61
C LEU A 272 -35.31 -24.51 31.73
N LYS A 273 -34.33 -23.62 31.58
CA LYS A 273 -34.43 -22.46 30.68
C LYS A 273 -34.64 -22.97 29.25
N SER A 274 -35.53 -22.35 28.47
CA SER A 274 -35.91 -22.86 27.14
C SER A 274 -34.77 -22.72 26.12
N ALA A 275 -34.61 -23.69 25.22
CA ALA A 275 -33.75 -23.53 24.05
C ALA A 275 -34.62 -23.13 22.85
N LEU A 276 -34.33 -21.98 22.24
CA LEU A 276 -35.15 -21.32 21.23
C LEU A 276 -34.53 -21.42 19.82
N TRP A 277 -33.65 -22.39 19.59
CA TRP A 277 -33.01 -22.61 18.29
C TRP A 277 -34.02 -23.04 17.23
N GLU A 278 -34.12 -22.27 16.16
CA GLU A 278 -35.03 -22.50 15.04
C GLU A 278 -34.30 -22.11 13.74
N ALA A 279 -34.36 -22.98 12.74
CA ALA A 279 -33.68 -22.76 11.47
C ALA A 279 -34.34 -23.52 10.32
N GLU A 280 -34.20 -23.00 9.11
CA GLU A 280 -34.67 -23.64 7.89
C GLU A 280 -33.77 -23.34 6.69
N ILE A 281 -33.92 -24.16 5.65
CA ILE A 281 -33.33 -23.93 4.33
C ILE A 281 -34.41 -23.38 3.41
N ARG A 282 -34.11 -22.25 2.77
CA ARG A 282 -34.91 -21.65 1.70
C ARG A 282 -34.21 -21.80 0.37
N ILE A 283 -34.95 -22.21 -0.66
CA ILE A 283 -34.46 -22.37 -2.02
C ILE A 283 -35.34 -21.57 -2.97
N GLU A 284 -34.72 -20.58 -3.59
CA GLU A 284 -35.34 -19.76 -4.63
C GLU A 284 -34.74 -20.14 -5.99
N VAL A 285 -35.58 -20.18 -7.02
CA VAL A 285 -35.15 -20.54 -8.38
C VAL A 285 -35.63 -19.50 -9.38
N ASP A 286 -34.68 -18.79 -9.97
CA ASP A 286 -34.94 -17.86 -11.07
C ASP A 286 -34.61 -18.52 -12.41
N ARG A 287 -35.53 -18.44 -13.38
CA ARG A 287 -35.22 -18.78 -14.77
C ARG A 287 -34.54 -17.59 -15.46
N ARG A 288 -33.35 -17.83 -16.00
CA ARG A 288 -32.58 -16.82 -16.75
C ARG A 288 -32.97 -16.79 -18.23
N ASP A 289 -32.61 -15.70 -18.90
CA ASP A 289 -32.85 -15.49 -20.34
C ASP A 289 -32.14 -16.53 -21.23
N ASP A 290 -31.01 -17.07 -20.76
CA ASP A 290 -30.23 -18.14 -21.40
C ASP A 290 -30.85 -19.55 -21.24
N GLY A 291 -31.98 -19.65 -20.53
CA GLY A 291 -32.67 -20.90 -20.24
C GLY A 291 -32.11 -21.70 -19.07
N LEU A 292 -31.05 -21.23 -18.42
CA LEU A 292 -30.47 -21.84 -17.22
C LEU A 292 -31.25 -21.44 -15.96
N PHE A 293 -31.15 -22.26 -14.91
CA PHE A 293 -31.71 -21.94 -13.60
C PHE A 293 -30.63 -21.29 -12.73
N ALA A 294 -30.95 -20.17 -12.10
CA ALA A 294 -30.17 -19.60 -11.01
C ALA A 294 -30.84 -20.00 -9.69
N VAL A 295 -30.19 -20.88 -8.93
CA VAL A 295 -30.72 -21.43 -7.68
C VAL A 295 -30.00 -20.75 -6.52
N THR A 296 -30.74 -20.09 -5.65
CA THR A 296 -30.25 -19.50 -4.41
C THR A 296 -30.65 -20.41 -3.26
N ILE A 297 -29.67 -20.88 -2.47
CA ILE A 297 -29.89 -21.76 -1.32
C ILE A 297 -29.40 -21.03 -0.08
N THR A 298 -30.29 -20.81 0.89
CA THR A 298 -30.02 -20.00 2.08
C THR A 298 -30.44 -20.74 3.33
N MET A 299 -29.57 -20.77 4.35
CA MET A 299 -29.90 -21.17 5.71
C MET A 299 -30.27 -19.93 6.50
N MET A 300 -31.42 -19.97 7.17
CA MET A 300 -31.95 -18.86 7.94
C MET A 300 -32.24 -19.29 9.38
N ASN A 301 -31.87 -18.44 10.33
CA ASN A 301 -32.38 -18.50 11.70
C ASN A 301 -33.78 -17.88 11.71
N THR A 302 -34.80 -18.69 12.01
CA THR A 302 -36.21 -18.27 11.92
C THR A 302 -36.79 -17.82 13.26
N HIS A 303 -36.00 -17.90 14.34
CA HIS A 303 -36.48 -17.47 15.64
C HIS A 303 -36.78 -15.96 15.62
N GLY A 304 -38.04 -15.61 15.92
CA GLY A 304 -38.52 -14.23 15.90
C GLY A 304 -39.04 -13.73 14.56
N GLU A 305 -39.09 -14.56 13.51
CA GLU A 305 -39.66 -14.17 12.21
C GLU A 305 -41.17 -13.86 12.32
N ASP A 306 -41.92 -14.69 13.04
CA ASP A 306 -43.26 -14.36 13.50
C ASP A 306 -43.17 -13.67 14.87
N TYR A 307 -42.89 -12.37 14.84
CA TYR A 307 -42.67 -11.55 16.04
C TYR A 307 -43.84 -11.64 17.05
N GLU A 308 -45.08 -11.74 16.59
CA GLU A 308 -46.26 -11.81 17.48
C GLU A 308 -46.37 -13.17 18.21
N ALA A 309 -45.86 -14.24 17.60
CA ALA A 309 -45.93 -15.60 18.16
C ALA A 309 -44.63 -16.04 18.85
N ALA A 310 -43.52 -15.35 18.60
CA ALA A 310 -42.21 -15.69 19.14
C ALA A 310 -42.09 -15.38 20.64
N VAL A 311 -41.37 -16.25 21.35
CA VAL A 311 -41.00 -16.04 22.75
C VAL A 311 -39.78 -15.13 22.78
N GLU A 312 -39.85 -14.01 23.50
CA GLU A 312 -38.68 -13.18 23.81
C GLU A 312 -37.66 -14.03 24.58
N GLY A 313 -36.47 -14.20 24.01
CA GLY A 313 -35.35 -14.84 24.71
C GLY A 313 -34.65 -13.84 25.61
N ASP A 314 -33.92 -14.31 26.62
CA ASP A 314 -33.16 -13.47 27.56
C ASP A 314 -31.87 -12.89 26.94
N GLU A 315 -31.87 -12.64 25.62
CA GLU A 315 -30.76 -12.08 24.83
C GLU A 315 -29.40 -12.82 24.87
N GLU A 316 -29.30 -14.01 25.48
CA GLU A 316 -28.04 -14.76 25.60
C GLU A 316 -27.76 -15.71 24.40
N TRP A 317 -27.78 -17.03 24.64
CA TRP A 317 -27.37 -18.11 23.72
C TRP A 317 -28.55 -18.79 23.02
N GLN A 318 -29.74 -18.66 23.59
CA GLN A 318 -30.92 -19.49 23.31
C GLN A 318 -31.42 -19.35 21.87
N THR A 319 -31.11 -18.23 21.22
CA THR A 319 -31.68 -17.81 19.95
C THR A 319 -30.64 -17.74 18.82
N HIS A 320 -29.37 -18.02 19.09
CA HIS A 320 -28.27 -17.85 18.13
C HIS A 320 -27.78 -19.19 17.57
N LEU A 321 -27.37 -19.17 16.30
CA LEU A 321 -26.69 -20.28 15.63
C LEU A 321 -25.25 -19.85 15.35
N PHE A 322 -24.28 -20.69 15.68
CA PHE A 322 -22.87 -20.40 15.51
C PHE A 322 -22.28 -21.28 14.43
N ASP A 323 -21.22 -20.78 13.79
CA ASP A 323 -20.50 -21.52 12.75
C ASP A 323 -21.39 -22.15 11.68
N ALA A 324 -22.35 -21.38 11.16
CA ALA A 324 -23.33 -21.88 10.21
C ALA A 324 -22.71 -22.05 8.80
N GLU A 325 -22.87 -23.23 8.22
CA GLU A 325 -22.35 -23.60 6.91
C GLU A 325 -23.34 -24.47 6.12
N LEU A 326 -23.20 -24.44 4.80
CA LEU A 326 -23.98 -25.22 3.85
C LEU A 326 -23.06 -25.90 2.85
N THR A 327 -23.30 -27.18 2.59
CA THR A 327 -22.64 -27.93 1.51
C THR A 327 -23.69 -28.43 0.53
N VAL A 328 -23.48 -28.20 -0.76
CA VAL A 328 -24.36 -28.64 -1.86
C VAL A 328 -23.59 -29.63 -2.73
N GLU A 329 -24.12 -30.85 -2.87
CA GLU A 329 -23.50 -31.96 -3.60
C GLU A 329 -24.41 -32.44 -4.74
N ALA A 330 -23.79 -32.83 -5.85
CA ALA A 330 -24.42 -33.45 -7.01
C ALA A 330 -23.63 -34.68 -7.45
N GLU A 331 -24.32 -35.71 -7.95
CA GLU A 331 -23.70 -36.96 -8.43
C GLU A 331 -22.91 -36.79 -9.75
N SER A 332 -23.16 -35.71 -10.48
CA SER A 332 -22.50 -35.35 -11.75
C SER A 332 -22.23 -33.84 -11.82
N PRO A 333 -21.29 -33.37 -12.65
CA PRO A 333 -20.92 -31.96 -12.73
C PRO A 333 -21.99 -31.14 -13.48
N ILE A 334 -23.08 -30.83 -12.77
CA ILE A 334 -24.24 -30.09 -13.27
C ILE A 334 -24.16 -28.59 -13.04
N PHE A 335 -23.17 -28.11 -12.29
CA PHE A 335 -23.01 -26.70 -11.96
C PHE A 335 -22.33 -25.98 -13.12
N ASP A 336 -23.06 -25.08 -13.77
CA ASP A 336 -22.55 -24.23 -14.83
C ASP A 336 -21.96 -22.95 -14.23
N PRO A 337 -20.80 -22.46 -14.71
CA PRO A 337 -20.17 -21.29 -14.13
C PRO A 337 -20.89 -19.99 -14.51
N PHE A 338 -21.00 -19.05 -13.58
CA PHE A 338 -21.16 -17.63 -13.89
C PHE A 338 -19.91 -17.14 -14.63
N GLU A 339 -20.11 -16.44 -15.73
CA GLU A 339 -19.03 -16.00 -16.60
C GLU A 339 -18.78 -14.51 -16.41
N SER A 340 -17.52 -14.11 -16.19
CA SER A 340 -17.11 -12.71 -16.23
C SER A 340 -16.59 -12.35 -17.61
N GLU A 341 -17.23 -11.40 -18.29
CA GLU A 341 -16.78 -10.93 -19.61
C GLU A 341 -15.38 -10.31 -19.56
N LYS A 342 -15.05 -9.54 -18.51
CA LYS A 342 -13.72 -8.91 -18.35
C LYS A 342 -12.60 -9.96 -18.25
N VAL A 343 -12.84 -11.04 -17.51
CA VAL A 343 -11.83 -12.09 -17.29
C VAL A 343 -11.70 -13.01 -18.52
N LYS A 344 -12.79 -13.28 -19.24
CA LYS A 344 -12.78 -14.12 -20.45
C LYS A 344 -12.00 -13.52 -21.63
N LYS A 345 -11.77 -12.21 -21.62
CA LYS A 345 -10.93 -11.54 -22.60
C LYS A 345 -9.44 -11.75 -22.37
N ARG A 346 -9.03 -12.27 -21.19
CA ARG A 346 -7.62 -12.40 -20.82
C ARG A 346 -7.14 -13.84 -20.94
N TYR A 347 -6.11 -14.12 -21.73
CA TYR A 347 -5.68 -15.50 -22.01
C TYR A 347 -5.13 -16.26 -20.78
N GLN A 348 -4.54 -15.53 -19.82
CA GLN A 348 -3.91 -16.12 -18.62
C GLN A 348 -4.93 -16.56 -17.55
N TYR A 349 -6.20 -16.14 -17.66
CA TYR A 349 -7.16 -16.22 -16.56
C TYR A 349 -8.36 -17.12 -16.88
N ASN A 350 -8.88 -17.79 -15.85
CA ASN A 350 -10.10 -18.58 -15.95
C ASN A 350 -11.30 -17.82 -15.38
N GLY A 351 -12.18 -17.31 -16.25
CA GLY A 351 -13.35 -16.53 -15.85
C GLY A 351 -14.51 -17.31 -15.20
N ASN A 352 -14.37 -18.61 -14.94
CA ASN A 352 -15.45 -19.45 -14.43
C ASN A 352 -15.64 -19.29 -12.91
N ILE A 353 -16.83 -18.86 -12.50
CA ILE A 353 -17.24 -18.77 -11.09
C ILE A 353 -18.41 -19.74 -10.87
N TYR A 354 -18.21 -20.83 -10.13
CA TYR A 354 -19.26 -21.86 -10.00
C TYR A 354 -20.32 -21.55 -8.93
N ALA A 355 -19.98 -20.69 -7.96
CA ALA A 355 -20.89 -20.24 -6.92
C ALA A 355 -20.59 -18.80 -6.52
N VAL A 356 -21.63 -18.08 -6.11
CA VAL A 356 -21.51 -16.76 -5.47
C VAL A 356 -22.10 -16.87 -4.08
N GLY A 357 -21.30 -16.57 -3.06
CA GLY A 357 -21.78 -16.62 -1.69
C GLY A 357 -22.81 -15.52 -1.39
N GLN A 358 -23.79 -15.85 -0.55
CA GLN A 358 -24.79 -14.94 -0.01
C GLN A 358 -24.51 -14.78 1.48
N ASN A 359 -24.14 -13.56 1.91
CA ASN A 359 -23.80 -13.30 3.31
C ASN A 359 -22.62 -14.12 3.89
N CYS A 360 -21.89 -14.85 3.04
CA CYS A 360 -20.65 -15.60 3.25
C CYS A 360 -19.89 -15.71 1.91
N ALA A 361 -18.69 -16.28 1.89
CA ALA A 361 -18.09 -16.76 0.65
C ALA A 361 -18.66 -18.14 0.27
N ALA A 362 -18.51 -18.55 -0.98
CA ALA A 362 -18.84 -19.90 -1.44
C ALA A 362 -17.75 -20.40 -2.38
N GLU A 363 -17.39 -21.68 -2.24
CA GLU A 363 -16.27 -22.27 -2.96
C GLU A 363 -16.54 -23.72 -3.39
N PRO A 364 -16.14 -24.10 -4.62
CA PRO A 364 -16.18 -25.48 -5.06
C PRO A 364 -15.07 -26.29 -4.39
N GLU A 365 -15.28 -27.59 -4.18
CA GLU A 365 -14.24 -28.47 -3.66
C GLU A 365 -13.10 -28.73 -4.67
N SER A 366 -13.41 -28.65 -5.98
CA SER A 366 -12.48 -28.85 -7.10
C SER A 366 -12.95 -28.10 -8.35
N ASN A 367 -12.02 -27.62 -9.18
CA ASN A 367 -12.33 -26.81 -10.39
C ASN A 367 -12.49 -27.62 -11.69
N ARG A 368 -12.06 -28.89 -11.76
CA ARG A 368 -12.08 -29.68 -13.01
C ARG A 368 -13.40 -30.42 -13.26
N ALA A 369 -14.09 -30.79 -12.19
CA ALA A 369 -15.40 -31.46 -12.22
C ALA A 369 -16.17 -31.10 -10.95
N VAL A 370 -16.74 -29.89 -10.93
CA VAL A 370 -17.40 -29.33 -9.76
C VAL A 370 -18.67 -30.14 -9.48
N THR A 371 -18.63 -30.91 -8.40
CA THR A 371 -19.74 -31.74 -7.90
C THR A 371 -20.17 -31.35 -6.49
N THR A 372 -19.32 -30.59 -5.79
CA THR A 372 -19.55 -30.17 -4.41
C THR A 372 -19.15 -28.70 -4.26
N ILE A 373 -20.02 -27.91 -3.63
CA ILE A 373 -19.81 -26.49 -3.33
C ILE A 373 -20.16 -26.27 -1.85
N ARG A 374 -19.31 -25.56 -1.11
CA ARG A 374 -19.51 -25.26 0.32
C ARG A 374 -19.50 -23.75 0.58
N THR A 375 -20.32 -23.27 1.50
CA THR A 375 -20.20 -21.91 2.05
C THR A 375 -19.04 -21.84 3.03
N ASN A 376 -18.30 -20.74 2.98
CA ASN A 376 -17.21 -20.47 3.90
C ASN A 376 -17.42 -19.07 4.52
N PRO A 377 -17.86 -19.00 5.79
CA PRO A 377 -18.14 -17.74 6.47
C PRO A 377 -16.89 -17.04 7.02
N VAL A 378 -15.73 -17.71 7.01
CA VAL A 378 -14.43 -17.08 7.27
C VAL A 378 -13.44 -17.61 6.24
N PRO A 379 -13.56 -17.17 4.97
CA PRO A 379 -12.73 -17.69 3.88
C PRO A 379 -11.26 -17.32 4.09
N VAL A 380 -10.39 -18.25 3.68
CA VAL A 380 -8.94 -18.04 3.64
C VAL A 380 -8.47 -18.24 2.21
N TYR A 381 -7.74 -17.25 1.67
CA TYR A 381 -7.04 -17.36 0.39
C TYR A 381 -5.54 -17.37 0.67
N GLU A 382 -4.87 -18.46 0.34
CA GLU A 382 -3.42 -18.58 0.43
C GLU A 382 -2.80 -17.98 -0.83
N GLN A 383 -2.09 -16.86 -0.69
CA GLN A 383 -1.35 -16.22 -1.76
C GLN A 383 0.09 -16.78 -1.79
N PRO A 384 0.49 -17.52 -2.85
CA PRO A 384 1.85 -18.01 -2.96
C PRO A 384 2.84 -16.85 -3.16
N LYS A 385 4.10 -17.09 -2.81
CA LYS A 385 5.17 -16.09 -2.97
C LYS A 385 5.56 -16.01 -4.45
N TYR A 386 5.53 -14.81 -5.02
CA TYR A 386 6.01 -14.55 -6.38
C TYR A 386 7.47 -14.09 -6.31
N VAL A 387 8.36 -14.85 -6.93
CA VAL A 387 9.82 -14.70 -6.77
C VAL A 387 10.51 -14.54 -8.12
N SER A 388 11.62 -13.81 -8.12
CA SER A 388 12.47 -13.66 -9.29
C SER A 388 13.10 -14.99 -9.68
N ARG A 389 13.31 -15.20 -10.98
CA ARG A 389 14.01 -16.38 -11.50
C ARG A 389 15.51 -16.15 -11.46
N GLU A 390 16.23 -17.07 -10.83
CA GLU A 390 17.69 -17.02 -10.62
C GLU A 390 18.43 -18.13 -11.39
N THR A 391 17.77 -18.80 -12.34
CA THR A 391 18.34 -19.94 -13.08
C THR A 391 19.49 -19.54 -14.02
N VAL A 392 19.59 -18.26 -14.37
CA VAL A 392 20.67 -17.70 -15.20
C VAL A 392 21.44 -16.69 -14.35
N PRO A 393 22.66 -17.03 -13.90
CA PRO A 393 23.42 -16.18 -12.99
C PRO A 393 23.98 -14.95 -13.72
N ALA A 394 24.01 -13.81 -13.02
CA ALA A 394 24.56 -12.55 -13.52
C ALA A 394 25.42 -11.85 -12.44
N PRO A 395 26.53 -12.48 -12.00
CA PRO A 395 27.37 -11.99 -10.92
C PRO A 395 28.05 -10.65 -11.22
N PHE A 396 28.03 -9.74 -10.24
CA PHE A 396 28.67 -8.43 -10.33
C PHE A 396 30.16 -8.56 -10.63
N SER A 397 30.87 -9.37 -9.83
CA SER A 397 32.30 -9.67 -9.99
C SER A 397 32.72 -10.05 -11.43
N LYS A 398 32.00 -10.96 -12.10
CA LYS A 398 32.32 -11.35 -13.48
C LYS A 398 32.09 -10.22 -14.48
N LEU A 399 31.01 -9.46 -14.29
CA LEU A 399 30.69 -8.34 -15.16
C LEU A 399 31.72 -7.20 -15.00
N ALA A 400 32.18 -6.94 -13.78
CA ALA A 400 33.25 -6.00 -13.46
C ALA A 400 34.60 -6.41 -14.06
N ASP A 401 34.98 -7.69 -13.93
CA ASP A 401 36.22 -8.24 -14.51
C ASP A 401 36.24 -8.22 -16.05
N GLY A 402 35.07 -8.07 -16.68
CA GLY A 402 34.92 -8.01 -18.13
C GLY A 402 34.61 -9.33 -18.80
N GLU A 403 34.12 -10.32 -18.05
CA GLU A 403 33.56 -11.57 -18.57
C GLU A 403 32.10 -11.40 -19.06
N PHE A 404 31.65 -10.17 -19.31
CA PHE A 404 30.27 -9.90 -19.72
C PHE A 404 29.88 -10.49 -21.07
N GLU A 405 30.82 -10.82 -21.98
CA GLU A 405 30.48 -11.53 -23.23
C GLU A 405 29.86 -12.90 -22.95
N GLU A 406 30.42 -13.65 -21.98
CA GLU A 406 29.91 -14.97 -21.61
C GLU A 406 28.57 -14.87 -20.89
N VAL A 407 28.47 -13.96 -19.91
CA VAL A 407 27.25 -13.76 -19.11
C VAL A 407 26.08 -13.27 -19.98
N LEU A 408 26.28 -12.20 -20.76
CA LEU A 408 25.21 -11.65 -21.61
C LEU A 408 24.87 -12.57 -22.78
N GLY A 409 25.83 -13.36 -23.29
CA GLY A 409 25.59 -14.38 -24.30
C GLY A 409 24.75 -15.55 -23.79
N LEU A 410 24.91 -15.94 -22.51
CA LEU A 410 24.04 -16.93 -21.87
C LEU A 410 22.61 -16.39 -21.74
N ILE A 411 22.44 -15.16 -21.26
CA ILE A 411 21.12 -14.52 -21.12
C ILE A 411 20.39 -14.46 -22.47
N GLU A 412 21.03 -13.97 -23.53
CA GLU A 412 20.45 -13.92 -24.89
C GLU A 412 19.97 -15.31 -25.35
N LYS A 413 20.80 -16.34 -25.14
CA LYS A 413 20.47 -17.70 -25.52
C LYS A 413 19.25 -18.22 -24.75
N GLU A 414 19.18 -17.96 -23.45
CA GLU A 414 18.08 -18.42 -22.62
C GLU A 414 16.78 -17.62 -22.88
N MET A 415 16.86 -16.34 -23.26
CA MET A 415 15.72 -15.57 -23.78
C MET A 415 15.19 -16.18 -25.09
N GLU A 416 16.07 -16.60 -26.02
CA GLU A 416 15.65 -17.31 -27.23
C GLU A 416 14.94 -18.64 -26.91
N VAL A 417 15.48 -19.41 -25.95
CA VAL A 417 14.84 -20.65 -25.50
C VAL A 417 13.46 -20.39 -24.92
N ALA A 418 13.32 -19.35 -24.09
CA ALA A 418 12.02 -18.96 -23.52
C ALA A 418 11.02 -18.55 -24.60
N HIS A 419 11.45 -17.75 -25.58
CA HIS A 419 10.59 -17.29 -26.68
C HIS A 419 10.06 -18.48 -27.51
N GLU A 420 10.91 -19.47 -27.81
CA GLU A 420 10.48 -20.68 -28.52
C GLU A 420 9.55 -21.55 -27.65
N GLN A 421 9.81 -21.68 -26.34
CA GLN A 421 8.90 -22.38 -25.43
C GLN A 421 7.52 -21.71 -25.33
N TYR A 422 7.47 -20.37 -25.40
CA TYR A 422 6.21 -19.64 -25.40
C TYR A 422 5.42 -19.92 -26.68
N LYS A 423 6.07 -19.98 -27.84
CA LYS A 423 5.41 -20.41 -29.09
C LYS A 423 4.87 -21.83 -29.00
N ASP A 424 5.65 -22.76 -28.44
CA ASP A 424 5.29 -24.18 -28.35
C ASP A 424 4.03 -24.43 -27.52
N ILE A 425 3.76 -23.63 -26.49
CA ILE A 425 2.59 -23.81 -25.62
C ILE A 425 1.36 -22.98 -26.03
N ARG A 426 1.44 -22.24 -27.14
CA ARG A 426 0.36 -21.36 -27.63
C ARG A 426 -0.97 -22.09 -27.73
N GLU A 427 -1.00 -23.23 -28.43
CA GLU A 427 -2.23 -24.02 -28.63
C GLU A 427 -2.80 -24.55 -27.30
N ASP A 428 -1.93 -24.91 -26.36
CA ASP A 428 -2.31 -25.41 -25.04
C ASP A 428 -2.92 -24.31 -24.16
N VAL A 429 -2.38 -23.08 -24.24
CA VAL A 429 -2.85 -21.93 -23.45
C VAL A 429 -4.15 -21.37 -24.02
N LEU A 430 -4.25 -21.25 -25.34
CA LEU A 430 -5.43 -20.68 -26.03
C LEU A 430 -6.57 -21.68 -26.21
N ALA A 431 -6.46 -22.89 -25.67
CA ALA A 431 -7.48 -23.93 -25.78
C ALA A 431 -8.83 -23.47 -25.16
N GLY A 432 -9.80 -23.15 -26.01
CA GLY A 432 -11.13 -22.67 -25.59
C GLY A 432 -11.20 -21.17 -25.30
N ALA A 433 -10.16 -20.41 -25.65
CA ALA A 433 -10.13 -18.96 -25.58
C ALA A 433 -10.92 -18.31 -26.74
N ARG A 434 -11.21 -17.01 -26.63
CA ARG A 434 -11.85 -16.22 -27.71
C ARG A 434 -10.78 -15.57 -28.60
N ASP A 435 -11.20 -15.07 -29.75
CA ASP A 435 -10.35 -14.37 -30.71
C ASP A 435 -9.55 -13.22 -30.06
N GLU A 436 -10.16 -12.47 -29.12
CA GLU A 436 -9.46 -11.37 -28.42
C GLU A 436 -8.29 -11.85 -27.53
N ALA A 437 -8.38 -13.06 -26.99
CA ALA A 437 -7.31 -13.65 -26.18
C ALA A 437 -6.17 -14.20 -27.06
N GLU A 438 -6.44 -14.50 -28.34
CA GLU A 438 -5.43 -14.85 -29.32
C GLU A 438 -4.60 -13.62 -29.71
N GLU A 439 -5.26 -12.46 -29.93
CA GLU A 439 -4.59 -11.18 -30.16
C GLU A 439 -3.68 -10.78 -28.98
N GLU A 440 -4.18 -10.83 -27.73
CA GLU A 440 -3.38 -10.51 -26.53
C GLU A 440 -2.15 -11.44 -26.36
N TYR A 441 -2.26 -12.71 -26.77
CA TYR A 441 -1.13 -13.64 -26.71
C TYR A 441 -0.05 -13.30 -27.73
N GLU A 442 -0.43 -12.90 -28.94
CA GLU A 442 0.52 -12.47 -29.97
C GLU A 442 1.20 -11.15 -29.57
N GLU A 443 0.45 -10.19 -29.03
CA GLU A 443 1.01 -8.95 -28.49
C GLU A 443 2.07 -9.24 -27.42
N MET A 444 1.79 -10.13 -26.46
CA MET A 444 2.77 -10.55 -25.44
C MET A 444 4.02 -11.21 -26.06
N LEU A 445 3.86 -12.05 -27.09
CA LEU A 445 4.99 -12.66 -27.78
C LEU A 445 5.86 -11.62 -28.51
N GLU A 446 5.24 -10.62 -29.13
CA GLU A 446 5.90 -9.52 -29.82
C GLU A 446 6.62 -8.59 -28.83
N GLU A 447 6.01 -8.30 -27.68
CA GLU A 447 6.64 -7.55 -26.58
C GLU A 447 7.92 -8.26 -26.12
N PHE A 448 7.87 -9.56 -25.80
CA PHE A 448 9.06 -10.32 -25.37
C PHE A 448 10.13 -10.41 -26.47
N ALA A 449 9.72 -10.50 -27.74
CA ALA A 449 10.67 -10.46 -28.86
C ALA A 449 11.37 -9.09 -28.95
N THR A 450 10.62 -8.01 -28.77
CA THR A 450 11.13 -6.63 -28.78
C THR A 450 12.12 -6.40 -27.64
N GLU A 451 11.81 -6.87 -26.43
CA GLU A 451 12.74 -6.82 -25.29
C GLU A 451 14.07 -7.52 -25.59
N ARG A 452 13.98 -8.72 -26.18
CA ARG A 452 15.17 -9.48 -26.59
C ARG A 452 15.97 -8.72 -27.64
N GLU A 453 15.32 -8.13 -28.64
CA GLU A 453 16.00 -7.34 -29.68
C GLU A 453 16.74 -6.14 -29.08
N ARG A 454 16.09 -5.39 -28.18
CA ARG A 454 16.73 -4.27 -27.46
C ARG A 454 17.93 -4.74 -26.62
N PHE A 455 17.78 -5.85 -25.89
CA PHE A 455 18.89 -6.46 -25.13
C PHE A 455 20.07 -6.85 -26.02
N VAL A 456 19.82 -7.49 -27.17
CA VAL A 456 20.86 -7.88 -28.12
C VAL A 456 21.61 -6.67 -28.64
N ARG A 457 20.93 -5.57 -28.97
CA ARG A 457 21.56 -4.32 -29.43
C ARG A 457 22.46 -3.71 -28.35
N GLY A 458 21.99 -3.64 -27.11
CA GLY A 458 22.79 -3.15 -25.98
C GLY A 458 24.06 -3.98 -25.77
N LYS A 459 23.93 -5.30 -25.83
CA LYS A 459 25.06 -6.23 -25.79
C LYS A 459 26.03 -6.00 -26.96
N GLU A 460 25.54 -5.82 -28.19
CA GLU A 460 26.39 -5.53 -29.36
C GLU A 460 27.18 -4.23 -29.21
N LEU A 461 26.57 -3.18 -28.63
CA LEU A 461 27.26 -1.92 -28.32
C LEU A 461 28.39 -2.13 -27.30
N LEU A 462 28.16 -2.93 -26.25
CA LEU A 462 29.17 -3.26 -25.26
C LEU A 462 30.34 -4.04 -25.88
N LEU A 463 30.05 -5.02 -26.73
CA LEU A 463 31.06 -5.88 -27.35
C LEU A 463 31.86 -5.18 -28.46
N ASN A 464 31.36 -4.10 -29.04
CA ASN A 464 32.04 -3.39 -30.12
C ASN A 464 33.34 -2.73 -29.62
N PRO A 465 34.53 -3.15 -30.08
CA PRO A 465 35.82 -2.64 -29.58
C PRO A 465 35.99 -1.12 -29.67
N SER A 466 35.32 -0.46 -30.61
CA SER A 466 35.34 1.00 -30.77
C SER A 466 34.68 1.75 -29.62
N ASN A 467 33.81 1.09 -28.85
CA ASN A 467 33.05 1.65 -27.74
C ASN A 467 33.79 1.42 -26.41
N GLU A 468 35.01 1.93 -26.29
CA GLU A 468 35.82 1.72 -25.09
C GLU A 468 35.16 2.30 -23.84
N ASP A 469 34.65 3.52 -23.93
CA ASP A 469 34.10 4.24 -22.78
C ASP A 469 32.80 3.60 -22.26
N ILE A 470 31.93 3.12 -23.16
CA ILE A 470 30.71 2.36 -22.80
C ILE A 470 31.09 1.10 -22.00
N ARG A 471 32.13 0.35 -22.42
CA ARG A 471 32.59 -0.83 -21.67
C ARG A 471 33.15 -0.47 -20.30
N ILE A 472 33.92 0.62 -20.22
CA ILE A 472 34.51 1.07 -18.95
C ILE A 472 33.39 1.46 -17.99
N ALA A 473 32.40 2.23 -18.45
CA ALA A 473 31.24 2.61 -17.64
C ALA A 473 30.46 1.39 -17.15
N PHE A 474 30.24 0.39 -18.01
CA PHE A 474 29.54 -0.84 -17.61
C PHE A 474 30.33 -1.67 -16.60
N LYS A 475 31.66 -1.76 -16.72
CA LYS A 475 32.49 -2.42 -15.71
C LYS A 475 32.46 -1.70 -14.37
N ALA A 476 32.63 -0.37 -14.39
CA ALA A 476 32.62 0.47 -13.20
C ALA A 476 31.26 0.45 -12.48
N LEU A 477 30.15 0.39 -13.22
CA LEU A 477 28.82 0.10 -12.66
C LEU A 477 28.84 -1.18 -11.84
N ASN A 478 29.30 -2.29 -12.43
CA ASN A 478 29.24 -3.59 -11.76
C ASN A 478 30.21 -3.65 -10.57
N GLU A 479 31.36 -2.99 -10.64
CA GLU A 479 32.29 -2.85 -9.52
C GLU A 479 31.67 -2.06 -8.35
N ALA A 480 30.87 -1.02 -8.64
CA ALA A 480 30.16 -0.25 -7.62
C ALA A 480 29.13 -1.10 -6.87
N PHE A 481 28.39 -1.95 -7.59
CA PHE A 481 27.42 -2.88 -7.00
C PHE A 481 28.09 -4.04 -6.24
N ASP A 482 29.20 -4.58 -6.74
CA ASP A 482 29.99 -5.63 -6.06
C ASP A 482 30.53 -5.17 -4.69
N THR A 483 30.75 -3.86 -4.53
CA THR A 483 31.32 -3.27 -3.29
C THR A 483 30.25 -2.96 -2.22
N LEU A 484 28.97 -2.89 -2.57
CA LEU A 484 27.90 -2.44 -1.67
C LEU A 484 27.60 -3.39 -0.50
N GLY A 485 27.97 -4.68 -0.57
CA GLY A 485 27.89 -5.60 0.58
C GLY A 485 27.57 -7.06 0.25
N GLU A 486 27.61 -7.94 1.26
CA GLU A 486 27.44 -9.40 1.16
C GLU A 486 26.00 -9.86 0.84
N GLU A 487 25.00 -8.97 0.87
CA GLU A 487 23.58 -9.34 0.76
C GLU A 487 23.16 -9.73 -0.68
N TYR A 488 23.83 -9.18 -1.70
CA TYR A 488 23.56 -9.47 -3.11
C TYR A 488 24.87 -9.61 -3.88
N GLU A 489 25.10 -10.75 -4.54
CA GLU A 489 26.30 -11.01 -5.37
C GLU A 489 26.00 -10.94 -6.88
N ASP A 490 24.72 -11.00 -7.25
CA ASP A 490 24.23 -11.17 -8.62
C ASP A 490 23.08 -10.20 -8.94
N TRP A 491 23.02 -9.73 -10.19
CA TRP A 491 21.81 -9.09 -10.72
C TRP A 491 20.67 -10.10 -10.85
N ARG A 492 19.45 -9.69 -10.50
CA ARG A 492 18.24 -10.39 -10.95
C ARG A 492 18.10 -10.22 -12.47
N LEU A 493 17.60 -11.26 -13.14
CA LEU A 493 17.49 -11.29 -14.61
C LEU A 493 16.86 -10.02 -15.23
N PHE A 494 15.73 -9.56 -14.68
CA PHE A 494 15.07 -8.37 -15.23
C PHE A 494 15.90 -7.09 -15.03
N GLN A 495 16.71 -6.98 -13.97
CA GLN A 495 17.53 -5.80 -13.69
C GLN A 495 18.66 -5.67 -14.73
N ILE A 496 19.43 -6.75 -14.93
CA ILE A 496 20.54 -6.72 -15.89
C ILE A 496 20.04 -6.60 -17.34
N ILE A 497 18.91 -7.24 -17.67
CA ILE A 497 18.30 -7.10 -18.99
C ILE A 497 17.85 -5.67 -19.23
N TYR A 498 17.18 -5.05 -18.25
CA TYR A 498 16.76 -3.65 -18.30
C TYR A 498 17.95 -2.70 -18.52
N ILE A 499 19.00 -2.82 -17.71
CA ILE A 499 20.19 -1.98 -17.83
C ILE A 499 20.79 -2.10 -19.24
N VAL A 500 21.00 -3.32 -19.72
CA VAL A 500 21.64 -3.56 -21.02
C VAL A 500 20.76 -3.09 -22.17
N MET A 501 19.43 -3.32 -22.12
CA MET A 501 18.51 -2.90 -23.19
C MET A 501 18.31 -1.39 -23.26
N SER A 502 18.60 -0.65 -22.17
CA SER A 502 18.54 0.83 -22.12
C SER A 502 19.86 1.52 -22.50
N ILE A 503 20.98 0.79 -22.64
CA ILE A 503 22.27 1.37 -23.08
C ILE A 503 22.14 2.09 -24.44
N PRO A 504 21.50 1.52 -25.48
CA PRO A 504 21.34 2.21 -26.76
C PRO A 504 20.69 3.60 -26.62
N ASP A 505 19.67 3.72 -25.78
CA ASP A 505 18.93 4.96 -25.53
C ASP A 505 19.84 6.05 -24.94
N ILE A 506 20.64 5.70 -23.92
CA ILE A 506 21.58 6.63 -23.29
C ILE A 506 22.71 7.04 -24.24
N VAL A 507 23.18 6.11 -25.09
CA VAL A 507 24.25 6.41 -26.05
C VAL A 507 23.73 7.28 -27.19
N ALA A 508 22.51 7.03 -27.68
CA ALA A 508 21.86 7.85 -28.71
C ALA A 508 21.65 9.29 -28.21
N GLN A 509 21.23 9.46 -26.95
CA GLN A 509 21.14 10.77 -26.30
C GLN A 509 22.50 11.50 -26.25
N ALA A 510 23.56 10.81 -25.86
CA ALA A 510 24.88 11.40 -25.71
C ALA A 510 25.61 11.65 -27.05
N GLU A 511 25.22 10.93 -28.11
CA GLU A 511 25.82 10.98 -29.45
C GLU A 511 24.73 11.01 -30.55
N PRO A 512 23.93 12.08 -30.67
CA PRO A 512 22.73 12.10 -31.54
C PRO A 512 23.03 11.97 -33.04
N GLU A 513 24.27 12.24 -33.47
CA GLU A 513 24.70 12.00 -34.86
C GLU A 513 24.94 10.51 -35.18
N ARG A 514 24.98 9.66 -34.17
CA ARG A 514 25.30 8.24 -34.32
C ARG A 514 24.05 7.47 -34.69
N ASP A 515 24.12 6.74 -35.80
CA ASP A 515 23.05 5.85 -36.28
C ASP A 515 22.91 4.64 -35.34
N ILE A 516 22.06 4.80 -34.32
CA ILE A 516 21.67 3.80 -33.33
C ILE A 516 20.14 3.66 -33.41
N ASP A 517 19.67 2.42 -33.44
CA ASP A 517 18.23 2.13 -33.34
C ASP A 517 17.87 2.06 -31.84
N ASP A 518 17.39 3.20 -31.33
CA ASP A 518 17.11 3.47 -29.92
C ASP A 518 15.62 3.68 -29.62
N TRP A 519 15.29 3.75 -28.33
CA TRP A 519 13.95 3.97 -27.78
C TRP A 519 13.94 5.17 -26.81
N LEU A 520 14.73 6.22 -27.07
CA LEU A 520 14.86 7.37 -26.16
C LEU A 520 13.53 8.08 -25.89
N GLY A 521 12.70 8.27 -26.92
CA GLY A 521 11.39 8.92 -26.83
C GLY A 521 10.27 8.09 -26.18
N THR A 522 10.58 6.91 -25.65
CA THR A 522 9.61 6.08 -24.90
C THR A 522 9.82 6.20 -23.39
N CYS A 523 8.71 6.11 -22.65
CA CYS A 523 8.74 5.97 -21.20
C CYS A 523 8.83 4.48 -20.83
N ASP A 524 9.98 4.06 -20.32
CA ASP A 524 10.17 2.67 -19.88
C ASP A 524 9.56 2.48 -18.48
N MET A 525 8.53 1.63 -18.40
CA MET A 525 7.78 1.35 -17.18
C MET A 525 8.22 0.03 -16.55
N ILE A 526 8.97 0.10 -15.45
CA ILE A 526 9.39 -1.05 -14.65
C ILE A 526 8.18 -1.52 -13.81
N PHE A 527 7.45 -2.50 -14.35
CA PHE A 527 6.29 -3.14 -13.75
C PHE A 527 6.67 -4.47 -13.10
N PHE A 528 7.04 -4.41 -11.82
CA PHE A 528 7.44 -5.60 -11.05
C PHE A 528 6.97 -5.47 -9.59
N PRO A 529 6.71 -6.57 -8.85
CA PRO A 529 6.17 -6.49 -7.50
C PRO A 529 7.01 -5.68 -6.50
N THR A 530 6.39 -5.24 -5.40
CA THR A 530 7.08 -4.54 -4.30
C THR A 530 8.14 -5.45 -3.65
N GLY A 531 9.31 -4.89 -3.31
CA GLY A 531 10.48 -5.67 -2.86
C GLY A 531 11.17 -6.48 -3.97
N GLY A 532 10.67 -6.41 -5.20
CA GLY A 532 11.17 -7.17 -6.34
C GLY A 532 12.45 -6.65 -6.98
N GLY A 533 13.03 -5.56 -6.49
CA GLY A 533 14.33 -5.04 -6.93
C GLY A 533 14.27 -3.97 -8.03
N LYS A 534 13.16 -3.22 -8.11
CA LYS A 534 12.95 -2.19 -9.15
C LYS A 534 13.93 -1.02 -9.02
N THR A 535 14.24 -0.66 -7.77
CA THR A 535 15.16 0.42 -7.43
C THR A 535 16.55 0.16 -8.01
N GLU A 536 17.09 -1.04 -7.79
CA GLU A 536 18.42 -1.44 -8.26
C GLU A 536 18.51 -1.41 -9.78
N ALA A 537 17.41 -1.71 -10.51
CA ALA A 537 17.38 -1.64 -11.97
C ALA A 537 17.60 -0.21 -12.50
N TYR A 538 16.84 0.78 -12.01
CA TYR A 538 17.03 2.16 -12.45
C TYR A 538 18.28 2.80 -11.87
N LEU A 539 18.69 2.42 -10.64
CA LEU A 539 19.95 2.88 -10.04
C LEU A 539 21.17 2.38 -10.82
N GLY A 540 21.11 1.15 -11.34
CA GLY A 540 22.12 0.62 -12.24
C GLY A 540 22.23 1.44 -13.53
N LEU A 541 21.09 1.82 -14.12
CA LEU A 541 21.08 2.70 -15.29
C LEU A 541 21.67 4.09 -14.98
N VAL A 542 21.27 4.72 -13.88
CA VAL A 542 21.82 6.04 -13.45
C VAL A 542 23.33 5.97 -13.23
N THR A 543 23.80 4.92 -12.56
CA THR A 543 25.23 4.75 -12.25
C THR A 543 26.05 4.52 -13.51
N PHE A 544 25.55 3.70 -14.44
CA PHE A 544 26.16 3.57 -15.78
C PHE A 544 26.27 4.92 -16.49
N THR A 545 25.18 5.70 -16.51
CA THR A 545 25.15 7.01 -17.15
C THR A 545 26.07 8.02 -16.48
N ALA A 546 26.20 8.00 -15.15
CA ALA A 546 27.11 8.88 -14.42
C ALA A 546 28.60 8.60 -14.76
N PHE A 547 28.97 7.33 -14.88
CA PHE A 547 30.31 6.96 -15.35
C PHE A 547 30.53 7.36 -16.82
N LEU A 548 29.54 7.13 -17.68
CA LEU A 548 29.62 7.52 -19.10
C LEU A 548 29.74 9.04 -19.25
N ASP A 549 29.01 9.82 -18.46
CA ASP A 549 29.09 11.29 -18.40
C ASP A 549 30.53 11.75 -18.12
N ARG A 550 31.21 11.18 -17.13
CA ARG A 550 32.60 11.54 -16.82
C ARG A 550 33.56 11.11 -17.93
N LEU A 551 33.35 9.95 -18.54
CA LEU A 551 34.21 9.45 -19.62
C LEU A 551 34.06 10.27 -20.92
N ARG A 552 32.87 10.78 -21.22
CA ARG A 552 32.62 11.64 -22.39
C ARG A 552 32.98 13.12 -22.16
N GLY A 553 33.37 13.48 -20.93
CA GLY A 553 33.87 14.81 -20.59
C GLY A 553 32.86 15.75 -19.93
N LYS A 554 31.70 15.25 -19.48
CA LYS A 554 30.78 16.02 -18.61
C LYS A 554 31.37 16.05 -17.20
N GLU A 555 32.10 17.12 -16.88
CA GLU A 555 32.83 17.27 -15.61
C GLU A 555 31.91 17.59 -14.41
N TYR A 556 30.74 18.21 -14.64
CA TYR A 556 29.76 18.58 -13.60
C TYR A 556 28.35 18.62 -14.17
N GLY A 557 27.35 18.81 -13.31
CA GLY A 557 25.94 18.86 -13.69
C GLY A 557 25.17 17.61 -13.25
N VAL A 558 23.85 17.72 -13.37
CA VAL A 558 22.91 16.66 -13.00
C VAL A 558 22.90 15.58 -14.08
N THR A 559 23.02 14.32 -13.68
CA THR A 559 22.88 13.15 -14.55
C THR A 559 21.44 12.62 -14.49
N ALA A 560 20.86 12.51 -13.29
CA ALA A 560 19.51 12.00 -13.12
C ALA A 560 18.72 12.78 -12.06
N MET A 561 17.40 12.75 -12.22
CA MET A 561 16.46 13.26 -11.22
C MET A 561 15.41 12.19 -10.96
N THR A 562 15.08 11.95 -9.68
CA THR A 562 13.97 11.08 -9.28
C THR A 562 12.93 11.89 -8.54
N LYS A 563 11.65 11.62 -8.81
CA LYS A 563 10.52 12.27 -8.17
C LYS A 563 9.74 11.27 -7.34
N PHE A 564 9.53 11.62 -6.07
CA PHE A 564 8.67 10.89 -5.15
C PHE A 564 7.39 11.67 -4.87
N PRO A 565 6.21 11.03 -4.94
CA PRO A 565 4.94 11.66 -4.62
C PRO A 565 4.77 11.95 -3.11
N LEU A 566 5.43 11.16 -2.25
CA LEU A 566 5.31 11.24 -0.80
C LEU A 566 6.67 11.50 -0.12
N ARG A 567 6.65 12.31 0.93
CA ARG A 567 7.84 12.84 1.62
C ARG A 567 8.64 11.73 2.35
N LEU A 568 7.95 10.78 3.00
CA LEU A 568 8.58 9.75 3.85
C LEU A 568 9.49 8.77 3.09
N LEU A 569 9.07 8.31 1.91
CA LEU A 569 9.81 7.32 1.11
C LEU A 569 11.16 7.87 0.62
N SER A 570 11.29 9.19 0.52
CA SER A 570 12.48 9.82 -0.04
C SER A 570 13.74 9.69 0.85
N LEU A 571 13.62 9.50 2.17
CA LEU A 571 14.78 9.37 3.08
C LEU A 571 15.46 8.00 3.00
N GLN A 572 14.71 6.90 3.10
CA GLN A 572 15.28 5.55 2.97
C GLN A 572 15.89 5.36 1.58
N GLN A 573 15.27 5.93 0.54
CA GLN A 573 15.83 5.92 -0.81
C GLN A 573 17.07 6.83 -0.93
N LEU A 574 17.13 7.94 -0.18
CA LEU A 574 18.31 8.80 -0.14
C LEU A 574 19.54 8.06 0.41
N GLN A 575 19.40 7.30 1.51
CA GLN A 575 20.49 6.47 2.05
C GLN A 575 21.02 5.51 0.99
N ARG A 576 20.13 4.70 0.38
CA ARG A 576 20.52 3.73 -0.67
C ARG A 576 21.22 4.38 -1.86
N ILE A 577 20.76 5.56 -2.29
CA ILE A 577 21.38 6.32 -3.38
C ILE A 577 22.75 6.85 -2.96
N ALA A 578 22.88 7.35 -1.72
CA ALA A 578 24.14 7.83 -1.17
C ALA A 578 25.17 6.71 -1.10
N ASP A 579 24.79 5.53 -0.62
CA ASP A 579 25.64 4.33 -0.55
C ASP A 579 26.20 3.98 -1.93
N LEU A 580 25.32 3.87 -2.94
CA LEU A 580 25.75 3.53 -4.30
C LEU A 580 26.64 4.60 -4.92
N LEU A 581 26.27 5.89 -4.84
CA LEU A 581 27.04 6.96 -5.46
C LEU A 581 28.39 7.21 -4.77
N CYS A 582 28.50 6.99 -3.46
CA CYS A 582 29.78 7.10 -2.75
C CYS A 582 30.74 5.97 -3.14
N ASN A 583 30.23 4.74 -3.30
CA ASN A 583 31.01 3.64 -3.85
C ASN A 583 31.42 3.92 -5.31
N ALA A 584 30.51 4.42 -6.14
CA ALA A 584 30.84 4.85 -7.50
C ALA A 584 31.87 5.99 -7.54
N GLU A 585 31.82 6.94 -6.59
CA GLU A 585 32.80 8.02 -6.46
C GLU A 585 34.20 7.49 -6.15
N ALA A 586 34.32 6.48 -5.29
CA ALA A 586 35.60 5.84 -4.99
C ALA A 586 36.25 5.26 -6.26
N ILE A 587 35.46 4.56 -7.08
CA ILE A 587 35.88 3.98 -8.36
C ILE A 587 36.25 5.08 -9.36
N ARG A 588 35.39 6.09 -9.51
CA ARG A 588 35.61 7.22 -10.41
C ARG A 588 36.93 7.93 -10.10
N ARG A 589 37.17 8.22 -8.81
CA ARG A 589 38.34 8.95 -8.32
C ARG A 589 39.66 8.22 -8.60
N ASP A 590 39.64 6.89 -8.60
CA ASP A 590 40.83 6.07 -8.85
C ASP A 590 41.05 5.77 -10.35
N HIS A 591 40.06 6.08 -11.21
CA HIS A 591 40.14 5.84 -12.65
C HIS A 591 40.75 7.03 -13.43
N PRO A 592 41.80 6.82 -14.26
CA PRO A 592 42.59 7.91 -14.85
C PRO A 592 41.90 8.71 -15.96
N LYS A 593 40.76 8.24 -16.51
CA LYS A 593 39.98 8.95 -17.53
C LYS A 593 38.76 9.71 -16.98
N MET A 594 38.40 9.50 -15.71
CA MET A 594 37.16 10.02 -15.14
C MET A 594 37.43 11.29 -14.31
N GLU A 595 37.77 12.38 -14.99
CA GLU A 595 37.99 13.70 -14.38
C GLU A 595 36.65 14.41 -14.06
N GLY A 596 36.71 15.53 -13.34
CA GLY A 596 35.54 16.32 -12.94
C GLY A 596 35.13 16.18 -11.47
N ASP A 597 33.98 16.78 -11.16
CA ASP A 597 33.42 16.86 -9.81
C ASP A 597 32.94 15.49 -9.31
N LYS A 598 32.94 15.37 -7.97
CA LYS A 598 32.57 14.15 -7.24
C LYS A 598 31.16 13.67 -7.60
N PHE A 599 30.93 12.36 -7.62
CA PHE A 599 29.56 11.86 -7.61
C PHE A 599 28.91 12.17 -6.26
N SER A 600 27.69 12.70 -6.32
CA SER A 600 27.02 13.28 -5.16
C SER A 600 25.51 13.23 -5.30
N VAL A 601 24.81 13.24 -4.17
CA VAL A 601 23.35 13.22 -4.10
C VAL A 601 22.80 14.54 -3.56
N GLY A 602 21.72 15.03 -4.15
CA GLY A 602 20.95 16.19 -3.68
C GLY A 602 19.57 15.78 -3.17
N TYR A 603 19.21 16.21 -1.97
CA TYR A 603 17.89 16.00 -1.38
C TYR A 603 17.03 17.26 -1.54
N PHE A 604 16.22 17.30 -2.60
CA PHE A 604 15.42 18.43 -3.04
C PHE A 604 13.97 18.29 -2.58
N VAL A 605 13.70 18.62 -1.32
CA VAL A 605 12.39 18.42 -0.69
C VAL A 605 11.89 19.70 -0.02
N GLY A 606 10.58 19.76 0.27
CA GLY A 606 9.95 20.93 0.92
C GLY A 606 10.60 21.31 2.27
N ASP A 607 10.38 22.56 2.69
CA ASP A 607 10.98 23.21 3.86
C ASP A 607 10.63 22.57 5.21
N ASP A 608 9.54 21.82 5.27
CA ASP A 608 9.19 21.00 6.43
C ASP A 608 10.29 20.00 6.82
N ASN A 609 11.09 19.53 5.84
CA ASN A 609 12.15 18.53 6.08
C ASN A 609 13.52 19.19 6.23
N THR A 610 13.95 19.96 5.22
CA THR A 610 15.26 20.60 5.16
C THR A 610 15.13 22.05 4.69
N PRO A 611 16.05 22.95 5.09
CA PRO A 611 15.92 24.36 4.75
C PRO A 611 16.00 24.58 3.23
N ASN A 612 15.03 25.29 2.64
CA ASN A 612 15.13 25.73 1.24
C ASN A 612 16.31 26.72 1.07
N ASN A 613 16.46 27.65 2.01
CA ASN A 613 17.51 28.66 2.03
C ASN A 613 18.51 28.41 3.17
N LEU A 614 19.71 28.96 3.02
CA LEU A 614 20.76 28.88 4.06
C LEU A 614 20.56 29.94 5.14
N ILE A 615 19.86 31.01 4.79
CA ILE A 615 19.43 32.08 5.69
C ILE A 615 17.96 32.38 5.41
N ASP A 616 17.16 32.44 6.46
CA ASP A 616 15.75 32.81 6.40
C ASP A 616 15.61 34.27 5.96
N GLY A 617 14.68 34.52 5.04
CA GLY A 617 14.44 35.86 4.52
C GLY A 617 13.56 36.75 5.36
N ASP A 618 12.75 36.19 6.26
CA ASP A 618 11.80 36.96 7.04
C ASP A 618 12.44 37.52 8.32
N ASP A 619 13.26 36.72 9.00
CA ASP A 619 13.89 37.09 10.27
C ASP A 619 15.44 37.09 10.24
N GLY A 620 16.06 36.61 9.16
CA GLY A 620 17.51 36.56 9.00
C GLY A 620 18.19 35.38 9.72
N THR A 621 17.45 34.36 10.12
CA THR A 621 17.99 33.17 10.81
C THR A 621 19.00 32.44 9.95
N ASN A 622 20.21 32.20 10.48
CA ASN A 622 21.29 31.50 9.77
C ASN A 622 21.26 29.99 10.09
N PHE A 623 20.74 29.19 9.16
CA PHE A 623 20.62 27.74 9.33
C PHE A 623 21.97 27.02 9.36
N VAL A 624 22.98 27.54 8.65
CA VAL A 624 24.36 27.00 8.72
C VAL A 624 24.92 27.12 10.13
N ARG A 625 24.65 28.24 10.81
CA ARG A 625 25.06 28.42 12.20
C ARG A 625 24.30 27.49 13.15
N LEU A 626 22.99 27.32 12.94
CA LEU A 626 22.18 26.39 13.72
C LEU A 626 22.67 24.94 13.58
N ALA A 627 23.04 24.51 12.36
CA ALA A 627 23.64 23.19 12.12
C ALA A 627 24.94 22.97 12.92
N ARG A 628 25.65 24.04 13.26
CA ARG A 628 26.90 23.98 14.02
C ARG A 628 26.69 24.06 15.54
N GLU A 629 25.68 24.81 16.00
CA GLU A 629 25.53 25.20 17.41
C GLU A 629 24.33 24.53 18.12
N SER A 630 23.41 23.86 17.41
CA SER A 630 22.17 23.30 17.97
C SER A 630 22.03 21.80 17.70
N GLU A 631 22.09 21.00 18.76
CA GLU A 631 21.91 19.53 18.70
C GLU A 631 20.54 19.15 18.12
N GLU A 632 19.47 19.88 18.46
CA GLU A 632 18.11 19.69 17.91
C GLU A 632 18.11 19.80 16.38
N HIS A 633 18.76 20.82 15.82
CA HIS A 633 18.82 21.01 14.37
C HIS A 633 19.74 19.98 13.68
N GLN A 634 20.80 19.54 14.36
CA GLN A 634 21.67 18.47 13.86
C GLN A 634 20.89 17.17 13.70
N GLN A 635 20.10 16.78 14.69
CA GLN A 635 19.23 15.60 14.62
C GLN A 635 18.12 15.76 13.58
N LYS A 636 17.53 16.96 13.51
CA LYS A 636 16.47 17.27 12.53
C LYS A 636 16.96 17.12 11.09
N TRP A 637 18.17 17.56 10.78
CA TRP A 637 18.73 17.57 9.41
C TRP A 637 19.62 16.36 9.09
N LEU A 638 19.76 15.41 10.00
CA LEU A 638 20.43 14.13 9.74
C LEU A 638 19.55 13.24 8.87
N THR A 639 19.69 13.42 7.55
CA THR A 639 18.95 12.67 6.52
C THR A 639 19.62 11.36 6.08
N VAL A 640 20.91 11.18 6.39
CA VAL A 640 21.73 10.00 6.06
C VAL A 640 22.49 9.62 7.34
N PRO A 641 21.93 8.75 8.19
CA PRO A 641 22.53 8.39 9.48
C PRO A 641 23.74 7.45 9.35
N GLU A 642 23.71 6.52 8.39
CA GLU A 642 24.78 5.55 8.18
C GLU A 642 25.79 6.07 7.16
N CYS A 643 27.09 5.88 7.42
CA CYS A 643 28.13 6.38 6.52
C CYS A 643 28.22 5.54 5.24
N PRO A 644 28.03 6.13 4.04
CA PRO A 644 28.11 5.41 2.76
C PRO A 644 29.44 4.75 2.39
N PHE A 645 30.51 5.03 3.15
CA PHE A 645 31.86 4.50 2.89
C PHE A 645 32.28 3.39 3.86
N CYS A 646 31.79 3.40 5.09
CA CYS A 646 32.13 2.40 6.11
C CYS A 646 30.92 1.62 6.65
N ASN A 647 29.70 2.00 6.27
CA ASN A 647 28.43 1.38 6.67
C ASN A 647 28.20 1.33 8.19
N GLU A 648 28.76 2.30 8.92
CA GLU A 648 28.60 2.44 10.37
C GLU A 648 27.74 3.68 10.68
N ASP A 649 26.87 3.60 11.69
CA ASP A 649 26.04 4.70 12.21
C ASP A 649 26.89 5.76 12.94
N THR A 650 27.58 6.57 12.15
CA THR A 650 28.66 7.48 12.59
C THR A 650 28.59 8.84 11.91
N VAL A 651 27.47 9.16 11.25
CA VAL A 651 27.29 10.42 10.54
C VAL A 651 26.72 11.47 11.47
N GLU A 652 27.37 12.63 11.49
CA GLU A 652 26.89 13.82 12.19
C GLU A 652 26.64 14.97 11.20
N VAL A 653 25.75 15.89 11.57
CA VAL A 653 25.52 17.13 10.83
C VAL A 653 26.27 18.28 11.48
N THR A 654 26.92 19.12 10.67
CA THR A 654 27.59 20.34 11.12
C THR A 654 27.42 21.48 10.10
N GLY A 655 27.88 22.69 10.46
CA GLY A 655 27.80 23.87 9.61
C GLY A 655 29.17 24.45 9.23
N ASP A 656 29.38 24.67 7.93
CA ASP A 656 30.55 25.36 7.37
C ASP A 656 30.17 26.78 6.93
N LEU A 657 30.60 27.76 7.73
CA LEU A 657 30.31 29.18 7.52
C LEU A 657 31.16 29.80 6.39
N ASP A 658 32.28 29.19 6.00
CA ASP A 658 33.15 29.73 4.96
C ASP A 658 32.63 29.34 3.57
N ARG A 659 32.17 28.10 3.41
CA ARG A 659 31.53 27.62 2.16
C ARG A 659 30.02 27.86 2.13
N MET A 660 29.45 28.28 3.26
CA MET A 660 28.01 28.40 3.49
C MET A 660 27.29 27.10 3.16
N ARG A 661 27.55 26.06 3.96
CA ARG A 661 27.02 24.71 3.75
C ARG A 661 26.59 24.02 5.04
N ILE A 662 25.58 23.17 4.93
CA ILE A 662 25.23 22.19 5.96
C ILE A 662 25.88 20.87 5.52
N ILE A 663 26.68 20.27 6.40
CA ILE A 663 27.56 19.16 6.06
C ILE A 663 27.19 17.92 6.87
N HIS A 664 26.96 16.82 6.16
CA HIS A 664 27.02 15.47 6.69
C HIS A 664 28.48 15.02 6.71
N GLN A 665 28.95 14.57 7.87
CA GLN A 665 30.33 14.11 8.02
C GLN A 665 30.39 12.80 8.80
N CYS A 666 31.25 11.88 8.36
CA CYS A 666 31.57 10.68 9.12
C CYS A 666 32.62 11.01 10.19
N THR A 667 32.40 10.53 11.41
CA THR A 667 33.30 10.72 12.56
C THR A 667 34.09 9.45 12.93
N ASN A 668 33.90 8.36 12.18
CA ASN A 668 34.60 7.10 12.43
C ASN A 668 36.08 7.20 12.03
N PRO A 669 37.05 7.11 12.96
CA PRO A 669 38.47 7.19 12.65
C PRO A 669 38.99 6.01 11.81
N ASP A 670 38.27 4.88 11.79
CA ASP A 670 38.61 3.70 11.00
C ASP A 670 37.98 3.74 9.59
N CYS A 671 37.23 4.80 9.25
CA CYS A 671 36.67 4.99 7.92
C CYS A 671 37.74 5.40 6.92
N ASN A 672 37.81 4.69 5.78
CA ASN A 672 38.77 4.98 4.70
C ASN A 672 38.67 6.42 4.19
N GLU A 673 37.47 7.00 4.15
CA GLU A 673 37.29 8.38 3.68
C GLU A 673 37.82 9.40 4.71
N VAL A 674 37.76 9.11 6.01
CA VAL A 674 38.37 9.94 7.07
C VAL A 674 39.89 9.92 6.96
N GLU A 675 40.50 8.74 6.81
CA GLU A 675 41.94 8.61 6.58
C GLU A 675 42.36 9.39 5.32
N ARG A 676 41.57 9.29 4.25
CA ARG A 676 41.87 9.91 2.95
C ARG A 676 41.75 11.43 2.97
N GLN A 677 40.82 11.99 3.74
CA GLN A 677 40.66 13.45 3.89
C GLN A 677 41.66 14.07 4.88
N ASP A 678 42.59 13.29 5.44
CA ASP A 678 43.67 13.73 6.36
C ASP A 678 43.13 14.52 7.56
N GLY A 679 42.05 14.01 8.18
CA GLY A 679 41.29 14.68 9.23
C GLY A 679 40.79 13.75 10.34
N GLU A 680 40.08 14.33 11.31
CA GLU A 680 39.34 13.58 12.36
C GLU A 680 37.92 13.21 11.89
N VAL A 681 37.47 13.80 10.78
CA VAL A 681 36.14 13.63 10.16
C VAL A 681 36.27 13.67 8.64
N ALA A 682 35.29 13.12 7.93
CA ALA A 682 35.20 13.17 6.46
C ALA A 682 33.87 13.77 6.02
N GLU A 683 33.93 14.79 5.15
CA GLU A 683 32.74 15.34 4.50
C GLU A 683 32.17 14.34 3.48
N LEU A 684 30.88 14.07 3.58
CA LEU A 684 30.15 13.23 2.64
C LEU A 684 29.58 14.06 1.47
N PRO A 685 29.49 13.50 0.25
CA PRO A 685 29.01 14.22 -0.94
C PRO A 685 27.47 14.33 -1.00
N ILE A 686 26.89 14.92 0.03
CA ILE A 686 25.43 15.06 0.23
C ILE A 686 25.08 16.55 0.30
N TYR A 687 24.01 16.95 -0.39
CA TYR A 687 23.48 18.32 -0.35
C TYR A 687 21.99 18.30 0.02
N ILE A 688 21.59 19.04 1.04
CA ILE A 688 20.22 18.97 1.59
C ILE A 688 19.40 20.25 1.47
N THR A 689 19.99 21.34 0.98
CA THR A 689 19.30 22.62 0.77
C THR A 689 19.19 22.95 -0.71
N ASP A 690 18.10 23.62 -1.13
CA ASP A 690 17.91 24.06 -2.52
C ASP A 690 19.10 24.90 -3.00
N ASN A 691 19.58 25.82 -2.17
CA ASN A 691 20.74 26.65 -2.48
C ASN A 691 22.04 25.87 -2.68
N GLU A 692 22.24 24.74 -1.99
CA GLU A 692 23.37 23.85 -2.28
C GLU A 692 23.16 23.09 -3.58
N ILE A 693 21.96 22.57 -3.83
CA ILE A 693 21.64 21.84 -5.07
C ILE A 693 21.85 22.74 -6.30
N TYR A 694 21.40 24.00 -6.26
CA TYR A 694 21.64 24.95 -7.35
C TYR A 694 23.11 25.32 -7.53
N ARG A 695 23.92 25.30 -6.46
CA ARG A 695 25.36 25.67 -6.52
C ARG A 695 26.26 24.51 -6.88
N TYR A 696 25.90 23.29 -6.51
CA TYR A 696 26.78 22.13 -6.69
C TYR A 696 26.26 21.16 -7.76
N ALA A 697 25.03 21.32 -8.25
CA ALA A 697 24.42 20.53 -9.32
C ALA A 697 24.74 19.04 -9.18
N PRO A 698 24.24 18.39 -8.11
CA PRO A 698 24.62 17.02 -7.80
C PRO A 698 24.30 16.06 -8.93
N THR A 699 25.11 15.01 -9.06
CA THR A 699 24.94 13.95 -10.05
C THR A 699 23.53 13.36 -10.04
N PHE A 700 22.94 13.15 -8.87
CA PHE A 700 21.58 12.64 -8.73
C PHE A 700 20.76 13.49 -7.75
N ILE A 701 19.61 14.00 -8.19
CA ILE A 701 18.64 14.70 -7.35
C ILE A 701 17.49 13.76 -6.95
N VAL A 702 17.26 13.64 -5.65
CA VAL A 702 16.10 13.03 -5.00
C VAL A 702 15.11 14.13 -4.69
N SER A 703 14.01 14.21 -5.44
CA SER A 703 13.02 15.29 -5.35
C SER A 703 11.68 14.81 -4.84
N THR A 704 10.97 15.64 -4.07
CA THR A 704 9.50 15.52 -4.00
C THR A 704 8.89 16.12 -5.26
N ILE A 705 7.77 15.59 -5.72
CA ILE A 705 7.10 16.08 -6.94
C ILE A 705 6.66 17.56 -6.85
N ASP A 706 6.29 18.05 -5.67
CA ASP A 706 5.88 19.45 -5.45
C ASP A 706 6.94 20.46 -5.92
N LYS A 707 8.22 20.07 -5.84
CA LYS A 707 9.35 20.93 -6.19
C LYS A 707 9.46 21.25 -7.68
N ILE A 708 8.72 20.55 -8.54
CA ILE A 708 8.70 20.87 -9.98
C ILE A 708 8.14 22.28 -10.23
N ALA A 709 7.19 22.74 -9.39
CA ALA A 709 6.59 24.08 -9.48
C ALA A 709 7.62 25.20 -9.21
N VAL A 710 8.74 24.89 -8.53
CA VAL A 710 9.82 25.86 -8.27
C VAL A 710 10.43 26.41 -9.55
N ILE A 711 10.30 25.71 -10.69
CA ILE A 711 10.72 26.20 -12.00
C ILE A 711 10.02 27.52 -12.39
N GLY A 712 8.79 27.76 -11.90
CA GLY A 712 8.06 29.02 -12.07
C GLY A 712 8.38 30.09 -11.03
N GLN A 713 9.17 29.78 -10.00
CA GLN A 713 9.39 30.65 -8.84
C GLN A 713 10.85 31.09 -8.68
N ASN A 714 11.80 30.24 -9.08
CA ASN A 714 13.20 30.44 -8.77
C ASN A 714 14.10 30.29 -10.01
N ARG A 715 14.66 31.41 -10.47
CA ARG A 715 15.60 31.47 -11.61
C ARG A 715 16.84 30.60 -11.47
N ARG A 716 17.21 30.22 -10.24
CA ARG A 716 18.37 29.38 -9.98
C ARG A 716 18.14 27.93 -10.41
N ALA A 717 16.86 27.53 -10.56
CA ALA A 717 16.48 26.18 -10.96
C ALA A 717 17.05 25.78 -12.34
N ARG A 718 17.24 26.70 -13.29
CA ARG A 718 17.93 26.41 -14.57
C ARG A 718 19.31 25.80 -14.43
N GLY A 719 20.00 26.03 -13.29
CA GLY A 719 21.28 25.38 -13.01
C GLY A 719 21.17 23.84 -12.93
N MET A 720 20.03 23.32 -12.46
CA MET A 720 19.75 21.87 -12.46
C MET A 720 19.53 21.32 -13.87
N LEU A 721 19.15 22.17 -14.82
CA LEU A 721 18.97 21.85 -16.25
C LEU A 721 20.26 22.11 -17.06
N GLY A 722 21.41 22.21 -16.40
CA GLY A 722 22.72 22.37 -17.06
C GLY A 722 23.15 23.80 -17.35
N GLN A 723 22.29 24.80 -17.13
CA GLN A 723 22.54 26.20 -17.51
C GLN A 723 23.44 26.97 -16.52
N MET A 724 24.65 26.45 -16.28
CA MET A 724 25.70 27.11 -15.48
C MET A 724 26.51 28.08 -16.33
N LYS A 725 26.85 29.25 -15.77
CA LYS A 725 27.68 30.27 -16.45
C LYS A 725 29.06 30.42 -15.83
N ASN A 726 29.13 30.38 -14.50
CA ASN A 726 30.35 30.61 -13.77
C ASN A 726 30.48 29.68 -12.57
N ARG A 727 31.69 29.58 -12.03
CA ARG A 727 32.03 28.88 -10.79
C ARG A 727 32.76 29.82 -9.84
N CYS A 728 32.29 29.86 -8.61
CA CYS A 728 32.99 30.46 -7.49
C CYS A 728 33.88 29.38 -6.84
N PRO A 729 35.20 29.58 -6.78
CA PRO A 729 36.11 28.61 -6.15
C PRO A 729 35.82 28.27 -4.67
N GLU A 730 35.09 29.15 -3.96
CA GLU A 730 34.70 28.92 -2.56
C GLU A 730 33.26 28.38 -2.43
N HIS A 731 32.34 28.87 -3.26
CA HIS A 731 30.90 28.68 -3.06
C HIS A 731 30.20 27.83 -4.12
N GLY A 732 30.91 27.30 -5.12
CA GLY A 732 30.35 26.46 -6.17
C GLY A 732 29.87 27.22 -7.41
N TYR A 733 29.13 26.54 -8.27
CA TYR A 733 28.57 27.04 -9.53
C TYR A 733 27.49 28.09 -9.32
N THR A 734 27.27 28.87 -10.36
CA THR A 734 26.20 29.85 -10.43
C THR A 734 25.66 29.92 -11.87
N PRO A 735 24.33 29.87 -12.04
CA PRO A 735 23.69 30.15 -13.32
C PRO A 735 23.59 31.67 -13.59
N GLU A 736 24.12 32.51 -12.70
CA GLU A 736 24.06 33.98 -12.76
C GLU A 736 25.46 34.60 -13.03
N GLU A 737 25.50 35.91 -13.32
CA GLU A 737 26.76 36.66 -13.47
C GLU A 737 27.56 36.82 -12.16
N GLY A 738 26.94 36.55 -11.01
CA GLY A 738 27.51 36.71 -9.68
C GLY A 738 27.42 35.44 -8.83
N CYS A 739 28.23 35.37 -7.77
CA CYS A 739 28.15 34.30 -6.77
C CYS A 739 26.77 34.31 -6.09
N LEU A 740 26.15 33.13 -5.91
CA LEU A 740 24.83 33.00 -5.28
C LEU A 740 24.81 33.32 -3.78
N VAL A 741 25.98 33.36 -3.12
CA VAL A 741 26.15 33.76 -1.71
C VAL A 741 26.24 35.29 -1.56
N ARG A 742 26.14 36.03 -2.67
CA ARG A 742 26.16 37.50 -2.68
C ARG A 742 24.73 38.07 -2.78
N GLY A 743 24.36 38.91 -1.81
CA GLY A 743 23.08 39.63 -1.77
C GLY A 743 21.85 38.77 -1.45
N HIS A 744 20.79 39.45 -0.98
CA HIS A 744 19.55 38.89 -0.41
C HIS A 744 19.77 38.04 0.85
N ASN A 745 19.56 38.67 2.01
CA ASN A 745 19.50 38.08 3.36
C ASN A 745 20.82 37.57 3.94
N MET A 746 21.95 37.66 3.23
CA MET A 746 23.27 37.36 3.79
C MET A 746 23.84 38.55 4.60
N PRO A 747 24.22 38.38 5.88
CA PRO A 747 24.91 39.42 6.64
C PRO A 747 26.24 39.82 5.98
N ASP A 748 26.61 41.10 6.06
CA ASP A 748 27.85 41.66 5.47
C ASP A 748 29.12 40.86 5.83
N GLU A 749 29.12 40.17 6.98
CA GLU A 749 30.25 39.37 7.47
C GLU A 749 30.46 38.02 6.75
N PHE A 750 29.45 37.53 6.03
CA PHE A 750 29.47 36.28 5.24
C PHE A 750 29.28 36.53 3.73
N GLU A 751 29.29 37.80 3.32
CA GLU A 751 29.12 38.16 1.91
C GLU A 751 30.41 37.86 1.13
N CYS A 752 30.28 37.21 -0.02
CA CYS A 752 31.41 36.92 -0.88
C CYS A 752 31.97 38.20 -1.51
N ASP A 753 33.22 38.54 -1.21
CA ASP A 753 33.96 39.70 -1.77
C ASP A 753 34.17 39.64 -3.29
N ARG A 754 33.90 38.49 -3.93
CA ARG A 754 34.07 38.27 -5.37
C ARG A 754 32.88 38.86 -6.13
N SER A 755 32.98 40.18 -6.34
CA SER A 755 31.87 41.05 -6.69
C SER A 755 31.65 41.31 -8.19
N SER A 756 32.38 40.65 -9.09
CA SER A 756 32.24 40.86 -10.54
C SER A 756 32.53 39.58 -11.31
N ARG A 757 31.94 39.41 -12.49
CA ARG A 757 32.20 38.29 -13.42
C ARG A 757 33.70 37.99 -13.58
N SER A 758 34.55 39.01 -13.54
CA SER A 758 36.02 38.89 -13.61
C SER A 758 36.70 38.18 -12.44
N SER A 759 35.97 37.88 -11.36
CA SER A 759 36.47 37.19 -10.16
C SER A 759 35.91 35.76 -10.00
N LEU A 760 35.10 35.32 -10.96
CA LEU A 760 34.57 33.97 -11.08
C LEU A 760 35.23 33.25 -12.25
N GLU A 761 35.26 31.92 -12.20
CA GLU A 761 35.74 31.08 -13.29
C GLU A 761 34.58 30.89 -14.28
N SER A 762 34.76 31.27 -15.54
CA SER A 762 33.75 30.99 -16.58
C SER A 762 33.72 29.51 -16.85
N VAL A 763 32.53 28.94 -16.96
CA VAL A 763 32.32 27.52 -17.28
C VAL A 763 31.32 27.40 -18.42
N GLU A 764 31.37 26.30 -19.17
CA GLU A 764 30.39 26.05 -20.23
C GLU A 764 29.08 25.51 -19.64
N PRO A 765 27.93 25.64 -20.32
CA PRO A 765 26.75 24.88 -19.92
C PRO A 765 27.06 23.37 -19.92
N ALA A 766 26.60 22.66 -18.91
CA ALA A 766 26.63 21.20 -18.91
C ALA A 766 25.41 20.66 -19.66
N ASP A 767 25.52 19.44 -20.21
CA ASP A 767 24.33 18.78 -20.73
C ASP A 767 23.25 18.66 -19.64
N PRO A 768 21.97 18.82 -19.98
CA PRO A 768 20.86 18.63 -19.05
C PRO A 768 20.85 17.22 -18.42
N PRO A 769 19.96 16.96 -17.44
CA PRO A 769 19.75 15.61 -16.93
C PRO A 769 19.51 14.62 -18.07
N SER A 770 20.11 13.44 -17.97
CA SER A 770 19.93 12.35 -18.93
C SER A 770 18.68 11.54 -18.64
N ILE A 771 18.32 11.38 -17.36
CA ILE A 771 17.27 10.46 -16.91
C ILE A 771 16.33 11.18 -15.95
N LEU A 772 15.03 11.04 -16.21
CA LEU A 772 13.96 11.38 -15.28
C LEU A 772 13.30 10.10 -14.76
N ILE A 773 13.29 9.91 -13.44
CA ILE A 773 12.69 8.75 -12.79
C ILE A 773 11.42 9.19 -12.05
N GLN A 774 10.31 8.49 -12.30
CA GLN A 774 9.09 8.59 -11.52
C GLN A 774 8.84 7.29 -10.77
N ASP A 775 9.08 7.29 -9.47
CA ASP A 775 8.71 6.15 -8.63
C ASP A 775 7.26 6.27 -8.15
N GLU A 776 6.60 5.14 -7.93
CA GLU A 776 5.19 5.04 -7.57
C GLU A 776 4.26 5.81 -8.53
N LEU A 777 4.44 5.62 -9.85
CA LEU A 777 3.68 6.32 -10.92
C LEU A 777 2.16 6.34 -10.68
N HIS A 778 1.60 5.28 -10.10
CA HIS A 778 0.16 5.16 -9.84
C HIS A 778 -0.39 6.20 -8.84
N LEU A 779 0.47 6.92 -8.12
CA LEU A 779 0.06 8.01 -7.23
C LEU A 779 -0.19 9.32 -7.97
N LEU A 780 0.23 9.45 -9.22
CA LEU A 780 -0.01 10.63 -10.05
C LEU A 780 -1.39 10.57 -10.68
N ARG A 781 -2.39 11.00 -9.92
CA ARG A 781 -3.81 10.93 -10.29
C ARG A 781 -4.51 12.27 -10.11
N GLU A 782 -5.67 12.38 -10.73
CA GLU A 782 -6.63 13.49 -10.61
C GLU A 782 -5.94 14.84 -10.86
N GLU A 783 -6.30 15.88 -10.10
CA GLU A 783 -5.72 17.23 -10.19
C GLU A 783 -4.19 17.23 -10.07
N PHE A 784 -3.64 16.44 -9.16
CA PHE A 784 -2.21 16.43 -8.87
C PHE A 784 -1.38 15.94 -10.06
N GLY A 785 -1.83 14.85 -10.70
CA GLY A 785 -1.19 14.35 -11.92
C GLY A 785 -1.39 15.29 -13.11
N ALA A 786 -2.54 15.96 -13.21
CA ALA A 786 -2.78 16.92 -14.29
C ALA A 786 -1.82 18.11 -14.18
N PHE A 787 -1.61 18.65 -12.98
CA PHE A 787 -0.67 19.75 -12.78
C PHE A 787 0.77 19.34 -13.07
N ASP A 788 1.20 18.18 -12.57
CA ASP A 788 2.54 17.64 -12.84
C ASP A 788 2.80 17.53 -14.36
N SER A 789 1.81 17.03 -15.12
CA SER A 789 1.94 16.87 -16.57
C SER A 789 2.30 18.16 -17.31
N HIS A 790 1.78 19.32 -16.85
CA HIS A 790 2.05 20.61 -17.49
C HIS A 790 3.47 21.12 -17.19
N TYR A 791 3.96 20.86 -15.98
CA TYR A 791 5.34 21.21 -15.61
C TYR A 791 6.36 20.26 -16.23
N GLU A 792 6.01 18.99 -16.43
CA GLU A 792 6.82 18.01 -17.14
C GLU A 792 7.08 18.44 -18.59
N THR A 793 6.02 18.74 -19.35
CA THR A 793 6.17 19.21 -20.73
C THR A 793 6.85 20.58 -20.80
N LEU A 794 6.69 21.44 -19.80
CA LEU A 794 7.47 22.69 -19.69
C LEU A 794 8.98 22.40 -19.53
N ILE A 795 9.38 21.47 -18.66
CA ILE A 795 10.81 21.15 -18.46
C ILE A 795 11.39 20.55 -19.74
N GLN A 796 10.66 19.64 -20.39
CA GLN A 796 11.08 19.06 -21.67
C GLN A 796 11.27 20.16 -22.74
N GLU A 797 10.32 21.11 -22.85
CA GLU A 797 10.44 22.22 -23.80
C GLU A 797 11.60 23.16 -23.44
N LEU A 798 11.83 23.48 -22.16
CA LEU A 798 12.99 24.27 -21.75
C LEU A 798 14.32 23.59 -22.13
N ILE A 799 14.43 22.27 -21.94
CA ILE A 799 15.59 21.49 -22.34
C ILE A 799 15.78 21.56 -23.86
N ARG A 800 14.73 21.34 -24.65
CA ARG A 800 14.77 21.46 -26.12
C ARG A 800 15.28 22.83 -26.54
N GLN A 801 14.84 23.91 -25.89
CA GLN A 801 15.30 25.27 -26.20
C GLN A 801 16.75 25.52 -25.79
N TYR A 802 17.25 24.87 -24.74
CA TYR A 802 18.65 25.00 -24.31
C TYR A 802 19.64 24.23 -25.18
N THR A 803 19.19 23.18 -25.85
CA THR A 803 20.04 22.28 -26.63
C THR A 803 19.70 22.27 -28.12
N ASP A 804 18.95 23.27 -28.61
CA ASP A 804 18.48 23.35 -30.00
C ASP A 804 17.76 22.06 -30.49
N GLY A 805 17.07 21.37 -29.58
CA GLY A 805 16.32 20.14 -29.84
C GLY A 805 17.17 18.85 -29.88
N GLU A 806 18.47 18.92 -29.59
CA GLU A 806 19.38 17.77 -29.66
C GLU A 806 19.37 16.87 -28.41
N TRP A 807 18.68 17.27 -27.34
CA TRP A 807 18.65 16.54 -26.06
C TRP A 807 17.22 16.24 -25.61
N GLU A 808 17.00 14.98 -25.24
CA GLU A 808 15.72 14.48 -24.72
C GLU A 808 16.00 13.59 -23.51
N MET A 809 15.29 13.77 -22.40
CA MET A 809 15.46 12.95 -21.20
C MET A 809 14.86 11.56 -21.40
N LYS A 810 15.58 10.50 -21.01
CA LYS A 810 14.97 9.18 -20.89
C LYS A 810 14.05 9.15 -19.68
N VAL A 811 12.76 8.91 -19.90
CA VAL A 811 11.78 8.77 -18.81
C VAL A 811 11.70 7.31 -18.36
N VAL A 812 11.85 7.09 -17.06
CA VAL A 812 11.75 5.78 -16.42
C VAL A 812 10.69 5.86 -15.33
N ALA A 813 9.64 5.06 -15.43
CA ALA A 813 8.60 4.99 -14.41
C ALA A 813 8.64 3.64 -13.69
N ALA A 814 8.47 3.63 -12.37
CA ALA A 814 8.40 2.41 -11.59
C ALA A 814 7.03 2.31 -10.88
N THR A 815 6.42 1.12 -10.93
CA THR A 815 5.17 0.85 -10.21
C THR A 815 4.94 -0.64 -10.03
N ALA A 816 4.33 -1.04 -8.91
CA ALA A 816 3.92 -2.43 -8.67
C ALA A 816 2.47 -2.72 -9.05
N THR A 817 1.63 -1.69 -9.15
CA THR A 817 0.18 -1.81 -9.31
C THR A 817 -0.31 -0.68 -10.21
N ILE A 818 -0.65 -0.99 -11.45
CA ILE A 818 -1.18 0.00 -12.38
C ILE A 818 -2.08 -0.69 -13.41
N GLU A 819 -3.21 -0.06 -13.70
CA GLU A 819 -4.09 -0.38 -14.82
C GLU A 819 -4.25 0.91 -15.64
N GLY A 820 -4.36 0.81 -16.97
CA GLY A 820 -4.45 2.00 -17.83
C GLY A 820 -3.16 2.84 -17.89
N ALA A 821 -2.02 2.21 -17.60
CA ALA A 821 -0.68 2.79 -17.64
C ALA A 821 -0.40 3.59 -18.91
N GLU A 822 -0.85 3.09 -20.06
CA GLU A 822 -0.60 3.72 -21.35
C GLU A 822 -1.18 5.14 -21.43
N ASN A 823 -2.44 5.29 -21.02
CA ASN A 823 -3.10 6.59 -21.01
C ASN A 823 -2.45 7.51 -19.97
N GLN A 824 -2.07 6.98 -18.81
CA GLN A 824 -1.43 7.77 -17.76
C GLN A 824 -0.08 8.33 -18.23
N VAL A 825 0.77 7.50 -18.85
CA VAL A 825 2.07 7.92 -19.38
C VAL A 825 1.92 8.94 -20.51
N ARG A 826 1.01 8.70 -21.47
CA ARG A 826 0.73 9.66 -22.54
C ARG A 826 0.22 10.99 -22.00
N SER A 827 -0.60 10.95 -20.94
CA SER A 827 -1.10 12.17 -20.29
C SER A 827 -0.02 12.94 -19.55
N LEU A 828 0.89 12.25 -18.84
CA LEU A 828 1.96 12.88 -18.05
C LEU A 828 3.13 13.40 -18.89
N TYR A 829 3.69 12.53 -19.74
CA TYR A 829 5.00 12.77 -20.37
C TYR A 829 4.91 13.00 -21.87
N ARG A 830 3.75 12.75 -22.48
CA ARG A 830 3.55 12.80 -23.94
C ARG A 830 4.48 11.86 -24.72
N SER A 831 4.84 10.74 -24.07
CA SER A 831 5.66 9.67 -24.62
C SER A 831 4.85 8.39 -24.81
N GLU A 832 5.33 7.51 -25.69
CA GLU A 832 4.77 6.16 -25.80
C GLU A 832 5.24 5.29 -24.62
N PRO A 833 4.34 4.51 -24.00
CA PRO A 833 4.67 3.63 -22.88
C PRO A 833 5.37 2.37 -23.39
N ASN A 834 6.40 1.91 -22.67
CA ASN A 834 6.97 0.59 -22.85
C ASN A 834 6.95 -0.16 -21.51
N LYS A 835 6.06 -1.13 -21.37
CA LYS A 835 5.91 -1.91 -20.13
C LYS A 835 6.95 -3.04 -20.10
N PHE A 836 7.81 -3.02 -19.07
CA PHE A 836 8.85 -4.03 -18.87
C PHE A 836 8.82 -4.56 -17.43
N PRO A 837 9.04 -5.86 -17.19
CA PRO A 837 9.13 -6.92 -18.17
C PRO A 837 7.76 -7.35 -18.73
N SER A 838 7.78 -7.93 -19.92
CA SER A 838 6.64 -8.55 -20.56
C SER A 838 6.14 -9.73 -19.71
N GLN A 839 4.84 -9.95 -19.79
CA GLN A 839 4.21 -11.05 -19.06
C GLN A 839 4.54 -12.37 -19.75
N GLY A 840 4.54 -13.47 -18.98
CA GLY A 840 4.73 -14.79 -19.58
C GLY A 840 3.42 -15.42 -20.06
N PRO A 841 3.47 -16.54 -20.80
CA PRO A 841 2.30 -17.18 -21.40
C PRO A 841 1.36 -17.86 -20.40
N ARG A 842 1.72 -17.93 -19.12
CA ARG A 842 0.85 -18.44 -18.05
C ARG A 842 0.83 -17.45 -16.90
N LEU A 843 -0.30 -17.37 -16.20
CA LEU A 843 -0.48 -16.47 -15.07
C LEU A 843 0.66 -16.63 -14.06
N ARG A 844 1.39 -15.53 -13.78
CA ARG A 844 2.51 -15.49 -12.83
C ARG A 844 3.62 -16.50 -13.13
N GLN A 845 3.85 -16.81 -14.40
CA GLN A 845 4.95 -17.66 -14.85
C GLN A 845 5.59 -17.02 -16.08
N SER A 846 6.78 -16.44 -15.91
CA SER A 846 7.55 -15.83 -16.98
C SER A 846 9.02 -16.21 -16.92
N PHE A 847 9.77 -15.72 -17.91
CA PHE A 847 11.22 -15.77 -17.95
C PHE A 847 11.83 -15.09 -16.72
N TYR A 848 11.24 -13.99 -16.26
CA TYR A 848 11.77 -13.14 -15.20
C TYR A 848 11.39 -13.60 -13.79
N ALA A 849 10.22 -14.22 -13.61
CA ALA A 849 9.70 -14.58 -12.30
C ALA A 849 8.65 -15.71 -12.34
N TYR A 850 8.40 -16.33 -11.18
CA TYR A 850 7.43 -17.41 -11.04
C TYR A 850 6.73 -17.38 -9.68
N GLU A 851 5.52 -17.92 -9.64
CA GLU A 851 4.79 -18.21 -8.40
C GLU A 851 5.31 -19.53 -7.78
N ASP A 852 5.83 -19.47 -6.55
CA ASP A 852 6.44 -20.61 -5.86
C ASP A 852 5.38 -21.67 -5.47
N PRO A 853 5.68 -22.97 -5.65
CA PRO A 853 4.72 -24.05 -5.39
C PRO A 853 4.50 -24.45 -3.95
N HIS A 854 5.23 -23.90 -2.97
CA HIS A 854 5.06 -24.29 -1.56
C HIS A 854 5.21 -23.11 -0.59
N ARG A 855 5.92 -22.05 -0.98
CA ARG A 855 6.13 -20.85 -0.18
C ARG A 855 4.91 -19.94 -0.27
N LEU A 856 4.31 -19.65 0.87
CA LEU A 856 3.20 -18.73 1.01
C LEU A 856 3.73 -17.34 1.37
N GLY A 857 3.39 -16.35 0.56
CA GLY A 857 3.60 -14.96 0.94
C GLY A 857 2.61 -14.55 2.03
N ARG A 858 1.31 -14.77 1.79
CA ARG A 858 0.24 -14.26 2.66
C ARG A 858 -0.94 -15.20 2.81
N GLN A 859 -1.58 -15.17 3.98
CA GLN A 859 -2.91 -15.74 4.21
C GLN A 859 -3.94 -14.61 4.33
N MET A 860 -4.80 -14.47 3.31
CA MET A 860 -5.89 -13.48 3.31
C MET A 860 -7.11 -14.08 4.01
N ILE A 861 -7.62 -13.45 5.06
CA ILE A 861 -8.73 -13.93 5.89
C ILE A 861 -9.88 -12.93 5.78
N GLY A 862 -11.09 -13.38 5.42
CA GLY A 862 -12.27 -12.52 5.36
C GLY A 862 -13.25 -12.77 6.51
N ALA A 863 -13.81 -11.72 7.12
CA ALA A 863 -14.89 -11.86 8.08
C ALA A 863 -15.88 -10.68 8.03
N VAL A 864 -17.12 -10.92 8.45
CA VAL A 864 -18.16 -9.88 8.62
C VAL A 864 -18.65 -9.92 10.07
N PRO A 865 -18.70 -8.77 10.79
CA PRO A 865 -19.28 -8.72 12.12
C PRO A 865 -20.80 -8.90 12.08
N ARG A 866 -21.31 -9.91 12.78
CA ARG A 866 -22.74 -10.21 12.90
C ARG A 866 -23.21 -9.99 14.34
N GLY A 867 -24.26 -9.20 14.52
CA GLY A 867 -24.86 -8.92 15.83
C GLY A 867 -23.97 -8.09 16.78
N ILE A 868 -22.89 -7.47 16.28
CA ILE A 868 -22.07 -6.49 17.00
C ILE A 868 -21.59 -5.39 16.03
N GLY A 869 -21.21 -4.24 16.57
CA GLY A 869 -20.58 -3.16 15.80
C GLY A 869 -19.20 -3.54 15.24
N ARG A 870 -18.79 -2.89 14.14
CA ARG A 870 -17.51 -3.15 13.47
C ARG A 870 -16.31 -2.87 14.38
N THR A 871 -16.35 -1.77 15.15
CA THR A 871 -15.30 -1.40 16.12
C THR A 871 -15.09 -2.51 17.15
N ARG A 872 -16.19 -3.07 17.68
CA ARG A 872 -16.09 -4.21 18.60
C ARG A 872 -15.49 -5.44 17.92
N GLY A 873 -15.89 -5.73 16.67
CA GLY A 873 -15.33 -6.82 15.88
C GLY A 873 -13.81 -6.72 15.70
N ILE A 874 -13.29 -5.55 15.31
CA ILE A 874 -11.84 -5.37 15.12
C ILE A 874 -11.07 -5.39 16.44
N ASN A 875 -11.63 -4.85 17.52
CA ASN A 875 -11.03 -4.94 18.85
C ASN A 875 -10.90 -6.40 19.32
N ILE A 876 -11.90 -7.24 19.03
CA ILE A 876 -11.82 -8.69 19.32
C ILE A 876 -10.67 -9.29 18.52
N VAL A 877 -10.49 -8.95 17.24
CA VAL A 877 -9.39 -9.47 16.41
C VAL A 877 -8.03 -9.09 16.99
N ILE A 878 -7.79 -7.79 17.27
CA ILE A 878 -6.53 -7.30 17.83
C ILE A 878 -6.22 -7.98 19.17
N ARG A 879 -7.22 -8.08 20.04
CA ARG A 879 -7.10 -8.73 21.35
C ARG A 879 -6.81 -10.22 21.23
N GLU A 880 -7.56 -10.95 20.41
CA GLU A 880 -7.38 -12.39 20.29
C GLU A 880 -6.07 -12.76 19.61
N TYR A 881 -5.60 -11.95 18.66
CA TYR A 881 -4.29 -12.13 18.06
C TYR A 881 -3.19 -11.95 19.11
N ALA A 882 -3.20 -10.84 19.86
CA ALA A 882 -2.25 -10.58 20.94
C ALA A 882 -2.22 -11.73 21.96
N ARG A 883 -3.39 -12.20 22.39
CA ARG A 883 -3.49 -13.33 23.32
C ARG A 883 -2.89 -14.61 22.76
N ILE A 884 -3.09 -14.92 21.48
CA ILE A 884 -2.51 -16.14 20.87
C ILE A 884 -0.98 -16.06 20.89
N VAL A 885 -0.40 -14.90 20.55
CA VAL A 885 1.06 -14.72 20.55
C VAL A 885 1.61 -14.80 21.98
N GLN A 886 0.99 -14.09 22.94
CA GLN A 886 1.40 -14.10 24.35
C GLN A 886 1.22 -15.48 25.01
N ASP A 887 0.20 -16.26 24.63
CA ASP A 887 0.03 -17.64 25.07
C ASP A 887 1.23 -18.52 24.61
N TYR A 888 1.69 -18.34 23.38
CA TYR A 888 2.83 -19.08 22.84
C TYR A 888 4.18 -18.62 23.37
N GLU A 889 4.31 -17.33 23.67
CA GLU A 889 5.51 -16.79 24.32
C GLU A 889 5.66 -17.37 25.74
N ALA A 890 4.55 -17.51 26.48
CA ALA A 890 4.57 -18.10 27.81
C ALA A 890 4.69 -19.63 27.82
N GLU A 891 4.18 -20.32 26.78
CA GLU A 891 4.29 -21.78 26.64
C GLU A 891 4.75 -22.19 25.22
N PRO A 892 6.04 -22.01 24.87
CA PRO A 892 6.55 -22.30 23.52
C PRO A 892 6.43 -23.77 23.11
N GLU A 893 6.44 -24.70 24.08
CA GLU A 893 6.21 -26.12 23.81
C GLU A 893 4.81 -26.41 23.26
N SER A 894 3.81 -25.60 23.62
CA SER A 894 2.47 -25.70 23.03
C SER A 894 2.48 -25.32 21.54
N LEU A 895 3.25 -24.28 21.18
CA LEU A 895 3.47 -23.88 19.80
C LEU A 895 4.14 -25.01 19.02
N TYR A 896 5.19 -25.62 19.58
CA TYR A 896 5.87 -26.75 18.97
C TYR A 896 4.92 -27.94 18.69
N GLY A 897 4.04 -28.24 19.64
CA GLY A 897 3.01 -29.26 19.48
C GLY A 897 2.08 -28.96 18.30
N ASP A 898 1.54 -27.74 18.26
CA ASP A 898 0.59 -27.32 17.24
C ASP A 898 1.22 -27.23 15.83
N ILE A 899 2.46 -26.72 15.70
CA ILE A 899 3.14 -26.65 14.40
C ILE A 899 3.52 -28.05 13.89
N THR A 900 3.87 -28.99 14.78
CA THR A 900 4.20 -30.36 14.40
C THR A 900 2.95 -31.11 13.90
N GLU A 901 1.79 -30.85 14.50
CA GLU A 901 0.51 -31.45 14.07
C GLU A 901 0.14 -31.03 12.64
N ILE A 902 0.35 -29.75 12.27
CA ILE A 902 0.01 -29.27 10.93
C ILE A 902 1.10 -29.49 9.89
N ALA A 903 2.37 -29.63 10.29
CA ALA A 903 3.50 -29.65 9.37
C ALA A 903 3.46 -30.86 8.41
N GLU A 904 2.99 -32.02 8.85
CA GLU A 904 2.98 -33.22 8.01
C GLU A 904 2.02 -33.10 6.81
N ASP A 905 0.94 -32.35 6.95
CA ASP A 905 -0.12 -32.22 5.93
C ASP A 905 -0.12 -30.86 5.22
N GLU A 906 0.34 -29.80 5.88
CA GLU A 906 0.18 -28.41 5.40
C GLU A 906 1.50 -27.67 5.10
N VAL A 907 2.67 -28.18 5.48
CA VAL A 907 3.96 -27.52 5.17
C VAL A 907 4.93 -28.52 4.55
N LYS A 908 5.48 -28.19 3.38
CA LYS A 908 6.37 -29.14 2.69
C LYS A 908 7.77 -29.14 3.29
N GLY A 909 8.18 -30.29 3.84
CA GLY A 909 9.53 -30.54 4.34
C GLY A 909 9.64 -30.50 5.88
N SER A 910 10.75 -30.98 6.43
CA SER A 910 10.96 -31.06 7.89
C SER A 910 11.30 -29.71 8.52
N LEU A 911 10.72 -29.39 9.68
CA LEU A 911 10.98 -28.15 10.43
C LEU A 911 12.27 -28.15 11.29
N GLN A 912 12.90 -29.33 11.45
CA GLN A 912 14.22 -29.55 12.10
C GLN A 912 14.53 -28.65 13.31
N PHE A 913 13.68 -28.62 14.34
CA PHE A 913 13.99 -27.93 15.60
C PHE A 913 15.04 -28.68 16.43
N ALA A 914 15.74 -27.95 17.30
CA ALA A 914 16.71 -28.53 18.22
C ALA A 914 16.12 -29.67 19.09
N ASP A 915 16.97 -30.66 19.41
CA ASP A 915 16.58 -31.85 20.20
C ASP A 915 16.43 -31.53 21.69
N THR A 916 17.07 -30.46 22.18
CA THR A 916 16.98 -30.05 23.58
C THR A 916 15.85 -29.05 23.76
N ALA A 917 15.12 -29.15 24.87
CA ALA A 917 13.98 -28.26 25.12
C ALA A 917 14.39 -26.79 25.21
N VAL A 918 15.56 -26.49 25.80
CA VAL A 918 16.05 -25.12 25.98
C VAL A 918 16.40 -24.49 24.62
N ASP A 919 17.24 -25.16 23.82
CA ASP A 919 17.64 -24.62 22.52
C ASP A 919 16.43 -24.48 21.58
N ARG A 920 15.45 -25.39 21.69
CA ARG A 920 14.20 -25.32 20.93
C ARG A 920 13.30 -24.17 21.38
N GLU A 921 13.24 -23.89 22.68
CA GLU A 921 12.50 -22.77 23.24
C GLU A 921 13.04 -21.45 22.66
N ASP A 922 14.36 -21.27 22.67
CA ASP A 922 15.02 -20.10 22.08
C ASP A 922 14.68 -19.98 20.57
N GLU A 923 14.84 -21.07 19.79
CA GLU A 923 14.50 -21.08 18.36
C GLU A 923 13.03 -20.75 18.05
N LEU A 924 12.10 -21.08 18.97
CA LEU A 924 10.68 -20.79 18.81
C LEU A 924 10.34 -19.35 19.17
N LEU A 925 10.95 -18.82 20.23
CA LEU A 925 10.75 -17.45 20.67
C LEU A 925 11.32 -16.46 19.64
N ASP A 926 12.51 -16.75 19.12
CA ASP A 926 13.13 -15.95 18.05
C ASP A 926 12.21 -15.87 16.82
N ALA A 927 11.66 -17.02 16.37
CA ALA A 927 10.75 -17.05 15.23
C ALA A 927 9.35 -16.48 15.51
N LEU A 928 8.92 -16.47 16.78
CA LEU A 928 7.64 -15.89 17.20
C LEU A 928 7.71 -14.37 17.30
N ASP A 929 8.89 -13.81 17.56
CA ASP A 929 9.12 -12.38 17.72
C ASP A 929 8.66 -11.56 16.50
N ASP A 930 8.88 -12.11 15.30
CA ASP A 930 8.39 -11.57 14.02
C ASP A 930 6.86 -11.48 13.89
N TYR A 931 6.10 -12.06 14.83
CA TYR A 931 4.63 -12.04 14.87
C TYR A 931 4.06 -11.21 16.02
N LYS A 932 4.87 -10.51 16.82
CA LYS A 932 4.39 -9.70 17.95
C LYS A 932 3.70 -8.41 17.50
N VAL A 933 4.28 -7.72 16.52
CA VAL A 933 3.78 -6.42 16.07
C VAL A 933 2.56 -6.58 15.14
N GLN A 934 1.49 -5.85 15.46
CA GLN A 934 0.26 -5.85 14.69
C GLN A 934 0.07 -4.52 13.94
N VAL A 935 -0.42 -4.58 12.71
CA VAL A 935 -0.88 -3.38 11.98
C VAL A 935 -2.41 -3.32 11.97
N SER A 936 -2.99 -2.20 12.37
CA SER A 936 -4.42 -1.91 12.18
C SER A 936 -4.60 -0.82 11.12
N TYR A 937 -5.00 -1.22 9.91
CA TYR A 937 -5.26 -0.31 8.79
C TYR A 937 -6.68 0.26 8.86
N ASN A 938 -6.77 1.59 8.82
CA ASN A 938 -8.00 2.34 8.90
C ASN A 938 -8.17 3.23 7.66
N ILE A 939 -9.41 3.31 7.15
CA ILE A 939 -9.71 4.06 5.92
C ILE A 939 -9.70 5.58 6.16
N ALA A 940 -10.01 6.01 7.39
CA ALA A 940 -10.09 7.42 7.75
C ALA A 940 -9.44 7.69 9.11
N LYS A 941 -8.85 8.88 9.27
CA LYS A 941 -8.20 9.31 10.52
C LYS A 941 -9.10 9.20 11.75
N SER A 942 -10.36 9.62 11.63
CA SER A 942 -11.33 9.51 12.73
C SER A 942 -11.52 8.07 13.22
N GLN A 943 -11.31 7.07 12.36
CA GLN A 943 -11.32 5.66 12.74
C GLN A 943 -10.02 5.28 13.45
N SER A 944 -8.86 5.73 12.99
CA SER A 944 -7.58 5.55 13.68
C SER A 944 -7.63 6.05 15.13
N ASP A 945 -8.15 7.26 15.34
CA ASP A 945 -8.28 7.84 16.69
C ASP A 945 -9.22 7.02 17.59
N ILE A 946 -10.29 6.45 17.02
CA ILE A 946 -11.21 5.56 17.74
C ILE A 946 -10.50 4.27 18.12
N ILE A 947 -9.77 3.64 17.19
CA ILE A 947 -9.07 2.39 17.45
C ILE A 947 -7.96 2.58 18.48
N GLN A 948 -7.15 3.63 18.37
CA GLN A 948 -6.09 3.92 19.33
C GLN A 948 -6.64 4.07 20.76
N ARG A 949 -7.64 4.95 20.95
CA ARG A 949 -8.32 5.11 22.26
C ARG A 949 -8.96 3.81 22.74
N SER A 950 -9.49 3.02 21.81
CA SER A 950 -10.10 1.74 22.16
C SER A 950 -9.07 0.69 22.57
N ILE A 951 -7.84 0.73 22.06
CA ILE A 951 -6.77 -0.16 22.50
C ILE A 951 -6.35 0.21 23.92
N GLU A 952 -6.02 1.49 24.13
CA GLU A 952 -5.61 2.03 25.42
C GLU A 952 -6.68 1.84 26.51
N GLY A 953 -7.95 2.02 26.14
CA GLY A 953 -9.08 1.96 27.05
C GLY A 953 -9.70 0.57 27.19
N MET A 954 -10.19 -0.03 26.09
CA MET A 954 -11.02 -1.22 26.14
C MET A 954 -10.20 -2.51 25.99
N VAL A 955 -9.31 -2.59 24.99
CA VAL A 955 -8.52 -3.81 24.73
C VAL A 955 -7.58 -4.11 25.90
N ASN A 956 -6.84 -3.11 26.37
CA ASN A 956 -5.91 -3.29 27.48
C ASN A 956 -6.60 -3.64 28.80
N ARG A 957 -7.78 -3.05 29.08
CA ARG A 957 -8.59 -3.47 30.24
C ARG A 957 -9.04 -4.92 30.12
N HIS A 958 -9.44 -5.36 28.92
CA HIS A 958 -9.81 -6.76 28.71
C HIS A 958 -8.60 -7.69 28.87
N LEU A 959 -7.40 -7.29 28.44
CA LEU A 959 -6.19 -8.08 28.64
C LEU A 959 -5.84 -8.20 30.13
N ASP A 960 -5.94 -7.11 30.89
CA ASP A 960 -5.74 -7.11 32.35
C ASP A 960 -6.77 -8.00 33.09
N ALA A 961 -7.96 -8.16 32.51
CA ALA A 961 -9.07 -8.92 33.08
C ALA A 961 -8.96 -10.45 32.88
N PHE A 962 -8.24 -10.90 31.84
CA PHE A 962 -8.05 -12.32 31.59
C PHE A 962 -6.97 -12.89 32.51
N ASP A 963 -7.25 -14.04 33.13
CA ASP A 963 -6.22 -14.82 33.82
C ASP A 963 -5.25 -15.43 32.78
N GLY A 964 -3.97 -15.10 32.87
CA GLY A 964 -2.95 -15.54 31.92
C GLY A 964 -1.74 -14.62 31.83
N PRO A 965 -0.79 -14.93 30.92
CA PRO A 965 0.46 -14.19 30.75
C PRO A 965 0.26 -12.91 29.91
N TYR A 966 -0.88 -12.23 30.06
CA TYR A 966 -1.26 -11.15 29.17
C TYR A 966 -0.74 -9.80 29.62
N HIS A 967 -0.08 -9.07 28.72
CA HIS A 967 0.38 -7.70 28.95
C HIS A 967 -0.37 -6.71 28.07
N ARG A 968 -0.46 -5.46 28.54
CA ARG A 968 -1.08 -4.35 27.82
C ARG A 968 -0.32 -4.06 26.53
N LEU A 969 -1.07 -3.73 25.48
CA LEU A 969 -0.56 -3.33 24.18
C LEU A 969 -0.24 -1.83 24.16
N ASN A 970 0.87 -1.46 23.54
CA ASN A 970 1.28 -0.08 23.28
C ASN A 970 0.97 0.32 21.82
N PRO A 971 -0.10 1.11 21.57
CA PRO A 971 -0.46 1.54 20.23
C PRO A 971 0.26 2.83 19.81
N VAL A 972 0.71 2.90 18.57
CA VAL A 972 1.23 4.14 17.96
C VAL A 972 0.53 4.44 16.63
N SER A 973 0.23 5.72 16.39
CA SER A 973 -0.46 6.18 15.20
C SER A 973 0.50 6.65 14.10
N MET A 974 0.33 6.11 12.89
CA MET A 974 1.07 6.51 11.68
C MET A 974 0.07 6.95 10.59
N THR A 975 -0.16 8.26 10.50
CA THR A 975 -1.11 8.87 9.57
C THR A 975 -0.41 9.92 8.70
N GLY A 976 -1.05 10.37 7.62
CA GLY A 976 -0.46 11.35 6.69
C GLY A 976 -0.07 12.71 7.32
N GLU A 977 -0.53 13.01 8.54
CA GLU A 977 -0.16 14.22 9.30
C GLU A 977 0.85 13.95 10.42
N THR A 978 1.24 12.69 10.65
CA THR A 978 2.29 12.36 11.62
C THR A 978 3.59 12.97 11.14
N ASP A 979 4.24 13.75 12.00
CA ASP A 979 5.50 14.40 11.66
C ASP A 979 6.60 13.37 11.41
N MET A 980 7.56 13.76 10.55
CA MET A 980 8.64 12.88 10.09
C MET A 980 9.60 12.48 11.20
N GLU A 981 9.72 13.27 12.26
CA GLU A 981 10.53 12.94 13.43
C GLU A 981 9.92 11.77 14.19
N ARG A 982 8.62 11.85 14.48
CA ARG A 982 7.87 10.78 15.14
C ARG A 982 7.82 9.51 14.31
N VAL A 983 7.68 9.62 12.99
CA VAL A 983 7.74 8.43 12.12
C VAL A 983 9.10 7.75 12.22
N ARG A 984 10.20 8.50 12.17
CA ARG A 984 11.56 7.94 12.32
C ARG A 984 11.75 7.27 13.68
N GLU A 985 11.28 7.92 14.74
CA GLU A 985 11.34 7.37 16.10
C GLU A 985 10.63 6.01 16.17
N VAL A 986 9.43 5.93 15.60
CA VAL A 986 8.64 4.69 15.55
C VAL A 986 9.33 3.61 14.72
N LEU A 987 9.88 3.94 13.56
CA LEU A 987 10.62 2.98 12.74
C LEU A 987 11.86 2.46 13.46
N GLY A 988 12.62 3.34 14.13
CA GLY A 988 13.79 2.95 14.92
C GLY A 988 13.44 1.99 16.07
N TYR A 989 12.31 2.21 16.76
CA TYR A 989 11.85 1.25 17.78
C TYR A 989 11.42 -0.09 17.19
N LEU A 990 10.82 -0.09 16.00
CA LEU A 990 10.39 -1.32 15.31
C LEU A 990 11.60 -2.14 14.81
N GLU A 991 12.67 -1.47 14.40
CA GLU A 991 13.92 -2.09 13.92
C GLU A 991 14.82 -2.59 15.07
N THR A 992 14.57 -2.17 16.32
CA THR A 992 15.34 -2.60 17.49
C THR A 992 14.80 -3.90 18.10
N ASP A 993 15.69 -4.83 18.45
CA ASP A 993 15.31 -6.13 19.05
C ASP A 993 14.76 -6.00 20.49
N ASP A 994 15.29 -5.08 21.30
CA ASP A 994 14.88 -4.85 22.70
C ASP A 994 14.74 -3.34 23.01
N PRO A 995 13.68 -2.68 22.49
CA PRO A 995 13.45 -1.26 22.74
C PRO A 995 13.01 -1.01 24.19
N GLU A 996 13.37 0.16 24.77
CA GLU A 996 12.92 0.55 26.12
C GLU A 996 11.38 0.59 26.23
N GLU A 997 10.69 0.94 25.15
CA GLU A 997 9.24 0.85 24.99
C GLU A 997 8.89 0.06 23.72
N ALA A 998 8.46 -1.19 23.86
CA ALA A 998 8.00 -1.99 22.73
C ALA A 998 6.71 -1.43 22.12
N ILE A 999 6.62 -1.46 20.78
CA ILE A 999 5.42 -1.09 20.03
C ILE A 999 4.68 -2.36 19.63
N ASP A 1000 3.48 -2.56 20.16
CA ASP A 1000 2.69 -3.77 19.88
C ASP A 1000 1.70 -3.57 18.73
N VAL A 1001 1.20 -2.35 18.55
CA VAL A 1001 0.18 -2.06 17.52
C VAL A 1001 0.47 -0.75 16.78
N VAL A 1002 0.65 -0.84 15.47
CA VAL A 1002 0.72 0.32 14.56
C VAL A 1002 -0.67 0.60 13.99
N VAL A 1003 -1.29 1.68 14.43
CA VAL A 1003 -2.58 2.18 13.91
C VAL A 1003 -2.30 3.08 12.71
N ALA A 1004 -2.57 2.57 11.51
CA ALA A 1004 -2.15 3.22 10.27
C ALA A 1004 -3.31 3.59 9.34
N THR A 1005 -3.07 4.56 8.45
CA THR A 1005 -3.89 4.85 7.26
C THR A 1005 -3.08 4.57 5.99
N SER A 1006 -3.47 5.15 4.84
CA SER A 1006 -2.76 5.05 3.56
C SER A 1006 -1.27 5.43 3.61
N MET A 1007 -0.81 6.11 4.68
CA MET A 1007 0.62 6.36 4.90
C MET A 1007 1.44 5.07 4.89
N ILE A 1008 0.97 3.97 5.51
CA ILE A 1008 1.76 2.73 5.56
C ILE A 1008 1.88 2.06 4.18
N SER A 1009 0.94 2.33 3.27
CA SER A 1009 0.95 1.80 1.91
C SER A 1009 2.17 2.25 1.11
N HIS A 1010 2.82 3.36 1.51
CA HIS A 1010 3.93 3.98 0.80
C HIS A 1010 5.05 4.41 1.76
N GLY A 1011 6.31 4.09 1.46
CA GLY A 1011 7.44 4.66 2.22
C GLY A 1011 7.78 4.03 3.57
N VAL A 1012 7.07 2.97 3.98
CA VAL A 1012 7.42 2.20 5.18
C VAL A 1012 7.94 0.82 4.77
N ASP A 1013 9.13 0.46 5.24
CA ASP A 1013 9.72 -0.87 5.07
C ASP A 1013 10.14 -1.41 6.42
N VAL A 1014 9.43 -2.40 6.94
CA VAL A 1014 9.67 -3.02 8.26
C VAL A 1014 9.44 -4.52 8.11
N ASP A 1015 10.47 -5.32 8.37
CA ASP A 1015 10.42 -6.77 8.17
C ASP A 1015 9.52 -7.50 9.17
N ARG A 1016 9.35 -6.93 10.38
CA ARG A 1016 8.57 -7.50 11.50
C ARG A 1016 7.05 -7.41 11.30
N PHE A 1017 6.56 -6.81 10.22
CA PHE A 1017 5.13 -6.77 9.93
C PHE A 1017 4.65 -8.09 9.33
N ASN A 1018 4.19 -9.03 10.17
CA ASN A 1018 3.59 -10.29 9.73
C ASN A 1018 2.08 -10.43 10.03
N PHE A 1019 1.43 -9.39 10.56
CA PHE A 1019 -0.03 -9.33 10.69
C PHE A 1019 -0.59 -7.93 10.42
N ILE A 1020 -1.62 -7.85 9.58
CA ILE A 1020 -2.40 -6.63 9.33
C ILE A 1020 -3.88 -6.93 9.39
N SER A 1021 -4.64 -6.04 10.02
CA SER A 1021 -6.09 -6.07 10.06
C SER A 1021 -6.68 -4.82 9.42
N PHE A 1022 -7.68 -4.98 8.55
CA PHE A 1022 -8.33 -3.91 7.80
C PHE A 1022 -9.70 -3.60 8.39
N PHE A 1023 -9.93 -2.35 8.77
CA PHE A 1023 -11.21 -1.85 9.26
C PHE A 1023 -12.18 -1.52 8.10
N GLY A 1024 -12.59 -2.56 7.38
CA GLY A 1024 -13.32 -2.45 6.13
C GLY A 1024 -12.40 -2.39 4.92
N MET A 1025 -12.98 -2.55 3.75
CA MET A 1025 -12.19 -2.60 2.51
C MET A 1025 -11.79 -1.19 2.05
N PRO A 1026 -10.49 -0.95 1.72
CA PRO A 1026 -10.00 0.29 1.13
C PRO A 1026 -10.80 0.73 -0.12
N ARG A 1027 -10.72 2.01 -0.48
CA ARG A 1027 -11.55 2.55 -1.57
C ARG A 1027 -11.14 2.01 -2.94
N HIS A 1028 -9.86 1.77 -3.15
CA HIS A 1028 -9.33 1.24 -4.41
C HIS A 1028 -8.64 -0.10 -4.17
N THR A 1029 -8.67 -0.99 -5.16
CA THR A 1029 -7.97 -2.27 -5.07
C THR A 1029 -6.45 -2.07 -5.03
N ALA A 1030 -5.93 -1.06 -5.73
CA ALA A 1030 -4.51 -0.68 -5.65
C ALA A 1030 -4.07 -0.35 -4.22
N GLU A 1031 -4.83 0.49 -3.51
CA GLU A 1031 -4.58 0.89 -2.12
C GLU A 1031 -4.57 -0.34 -1.19
N TYR A 1032 -5.52 -1.27 -1.39
CA TYR A 1032 -5.54 -2.53 -0.65
C TYR A 1032 -4.28 -3.37 -0.89
N ILE A 1033 -3.88 -3.57 -2.16
CA ILE A 1033 -2.68 -4.32 -2.53
C ILE A 1033 -1.43 -3.69 -1.92
N GLN A 1034 -1.28 -2.38 -2.02
CA GLN A 1034 -0.13 -1.65 -1.51
C GLN A 1034 -0.03 -1.76 0.01
N ALA A 1035 -1.14 -1.55 0.72
CA ALA A 1035 -1.21 -1.64 2.18
C ALA A 1035 -0.82 -3.04 2.67
N TYR A 1036 -1.47 -4.10 2.16
CA TYR A 1036 -1.17 -5.45 2.63
C TYR A 1036 0.21 -5.92 2.14
N SER A 1037 0.75 -5.36 1.05
CA SER A 1037 2.06 -5.78 0.53
C SER A 1037 3.23 -5.47 1.46
N ARG A 1038 3.00 -4.60 2.45
CA ARG A 1038 3.92 -4.30 3.56
C ARG A 1038 4.02 -5.43 4.58
N VAL A 1039 3.06 -6.35 4.55
CA VAL A 1039 3.04 -7.52 5.44
C VAL A 1039 3.50 -8.78 4.71
N GLY A 1040 4.25 -9.64 5.41
CA GLY A 1040 4.71 -10.92 4.88
C GLY A 1040 5.75 -10.78 3.76
N ARG A 1041 6.70 -9.84 3.91
CA ARG A 1041 7.80 -9.60 2.96
C ARG A 1041 8.88 -10.68 3.08
N LYS A 1042 9.43 -10.82 4.28
CA LYS A 1042 10.43 -11.84 4.63
C LYS A 1042 9.77 -13.21 4.79
N TYR A 1043 8.88 -13.33 5.77
CA TYR A 1043 8.17 -14.57 6.11
C TYR A 1043 6.68 -14.53 5.73
N THR A 1044 5.96 -15.63 5.96
CA THR A 1044 4.52 -15.70 5.69
C THR A 1044 3.76 -14.78 6.65
N GLY A 1045 3.00 -13.84 6.09
CA GLY A 1045 2.17 -12.90 6.86
C GLY A 1045 0.67 -13.18 6.75
N SER A 1046 -0.13 -12.60 7.65
CA SER A 1046 -1.59 -12.75 7.68
C SER A 1046 -2.31 -11.42 7.51
N VAL A 1047 -3.34 -11.42 6.66
CA VAL A 1047 -4.11 -10.23 6.26
C VAL A 1047 -5.57 -10.45 6.62
N PHE A 1048 -6.06 -9.79 7.66
CA PHE A 1048 -7.42 -9.94 8.16
C PHE A 1048 -8.33 -8.81 7.66
N LEU A 1049 -9.28 -9.12 6.79
CA LEU A 1049 -10.27 -8.19 6.24
C LEU A 1049 -11.59 -8.26 7.03
N LEU A 1050 -11.87 -7.25 7.85
CA LEU A 1050 -13.17 -7.09 8.50
C LEU A 1050 -14.12 -6.27 7.61
N PHE A 1051 -14.89 -6.94 6.76
CA PHE A 1051 -15.79 -6.30 5.80
C PHE A 1051 -16.92 -5.50 6.47
N ASN A 1052 -17.32 -4.39 5.84
CA ASN A 1052 -18.51 -3.65 6.24
C ASN A 1052 -19.78 -4.32 5.68
N SER A 1053 -20.60 -4.90 6.57
CA SER A 1053 -21.87 -5.56 6.20
C SER A 1053 -22.85 -4.66 5.44
N ILE A 1054 -22.80 -3.34 5.66
CA ILE A 1054 -23.71 -2.35 5.06
C ILE A 1054 -23.28 -1.98 3.63
N ARG A 1055 -21.98 -2.00 3.33
CA ARG A 1055 -21.46 -1.60 2.02
C ARG A 1055 -21.65 -2.73 1.00
N ALA A 1056 -22.40 -2.45 -0.07
CA ALA A 1056 -22.66 -3.42 -1.15
C ALA A 1056 -21.38 -3.94 -1.80
N ARG A 1057 -20.37 -3.06 -1.93
CA ARG A 1057 -19.05 -3.40 -2.47
C ARG A 1057 -18.34 -4.45 -1.60
N ASP A 1058 -18.19 -4.19 -0.31
CA ASP A 1058 -17.60 -5.12 0.66
C ASP A 1058 -18.31 -6.48 0.63
N ARG A 1059 -19.65 -6.51 0.59
CA ARG A 1059 -20.42 -7.76 0.44
C ARG A 1059 -20.10 -8.50 -0.85
N SER A 1060 -19.94 -7.77 -1.96
CA SER A 1060 -19.62 -8.36 -3.26
C SER A 1060 -18.24 -9.03 -3.27
N HIS A 1061 -17.24 -8.38 -2.64
CA HIS A 1061 -15.89 -8.93 -2.48
C HIS A 1061 -15.87 -10.13 -1.55
N TYR A 1062 -16.58 -10.03 -0.41
CA TYR A 1062 -16.72 -11.15 0.52
C TYR A 1062 -17.42 -12.36 -0.10
N GLY A 1063 -18.51 -12.16 -0.84
CA GLY A 1063 -19.23 -13.24 -1.54
C GLY A 1063 -18.43 -13.94 -2.64
N ARG A 1064 -17.36 -13.30 -3.13
CA ARG A 1064 -16.46 -13.80 -4.17
C ARG A 1064 -14.99 -13.81 -3.71
N PHE A 1065 -14.76 -14.00 -2.42
CA PHE A 1065 -13.46 -13.77 -1.76
C PHE A 1065 -12.27 -14.40 -2.50
N GLN A 1066 -12.38 -15.67 -2.89
CA GLN A 1066 -11.34 -16.41 -3.60
C GLN A 1066 -11.03 -15.80 -4.98
N HIS A 1067 -12.07 -15.45 -5.74
CA HIS A 1067 -11.92 -14.85 -7.07
C HIS A 1067 -11.40 -13.41 -6.99
N TYR A 1068 -11.82 -12.64 -5.98
CA TYR A 1068 -11.35 -11.28 -5.76
C TYR A 1068 -9.83 -11.25 -5.58
N HIS A 1069 -9.29 -12.08 -4.67
CA HIS A 1069 -7.84 -12.12 -4.42
C HIS A 1069 -7.05 -12.77 -5.57
N ARG A 1070 -7.63 -13.79 -6.24
CA ARG A 1070 -6.99 -14.42 -7.40
C ARG A 1070 -6.83 -13.47 -8.59
N TYR A 1071 -7.79 -12.56 -8.80
CA TYR A 1071 -7.83 -11.67 -9.96
C TYR A 1071 -7.63 -10.20 -9.59
N GLN A 1072 -7.09 -9.91 -8.41
CA GLN A 1072 -6.92 -8.56 -7.89
C GLN A 1072 -6.18 -7.63 -8.87
N ASP A 1073 -5.22 -8.16 -9.63
CA ASP A 1073 -4.40 -7.41 -10.60
C ASP A 1073 -5.29 -6.87 -11.75
N LEU A 1074 -6.34 -7.62 -12.14
CA LEU A 1074 -7.34 -7.18 -13.13
C LEU A 1074 -8.43 -6.27 -12.54
N LEU A 1075 -8.50 -6.18 -11.21
CA LEU A 1075 -9.49 -5.40 -10.48
C LEU A 1075 -8.94 -4.05 -10.00
N VAL A 1076 -7.64 -3.80 -10.20
CA VAL A 1076 -7.04 -2.48 -10.08
C VAL A 1076 -7.78 -1.53 -11.02
N GLU A 1077 -8.31 -0.46 -10.45
CA GLU A 1077 -8.94 0.60 -11.20
C GLU A 1077 -7.88 1.39 -11.99
N ALA A 1078 -8.21 1.82 -13.21
CA ALA A 1078 -7.32 2.69 -13.96
C ALA A 1078 -7.14 4.01 -13.21
N THR A 1079 -5.91 4.51 -13.16
CA THR A 1079 -5.60 5.79 -12.52
C THR A 1079 -6.36 6.90 -13.24
N PRO A 1080 -7.29 7.62 -12.59
CA PRO A 1080 -8.01 8.70 -13.24
C PRO A 1080 -7.04 9.85 -13.45
N LEU A 1081 -6.61 10.08 -14.69
CA LEU A 1081 -5.78 11.21 -15.06
C LEU A 1081 -6.24 11.76 -16.41
N GLU A 1082 -6.67 13.01 -16.39
CA GLU A 1082 -7.01 13.77 -17.58
C GLU A 1082 -6.19 15.06 -17.58
N ARG A 1083 -5.20 15.14 -18.47
CA ARG A 1083 -4.38 16.36 -18.60
C ARG A 1083 -5.22 17.50 -19.14
N TRP A 1084 -6.23 17.22 -19.97
CA TRP A 1084 -7.05 18.22 -20.65
C TRP A 1084 -8.15 18.84 -19.78
N ALA A 1085 -8.01 18.79 -18.44
CA ALA A 1085 -8.96 19.44 -17.53
C ALA A 1085 -8.82 20.98 -17.62
N GLU A 1086 -9.88 21.71 -17.98
CA GLU A 1086 -9.84 23.17 -18.18
C GLU A 1086 -9.36 23.92 -16.92
N PHE A 1087 -9.83 23.53 -15.74
CA PHE A 1087 -9.42 24.12 -14.46
C PHE A 1087 -7.92 23.92 -14.16
N ALA A 1088 -7.31 22.87 -14.70
CA ALA A 1088 -5.88 22.66 -14.53
C ALA A 1088 -5.04 23.70 -15.27
N ILE A 1089 -5.51 24.22 -16.41
CA ILE A 1089 -4.87 25.37 -17.09
C ILE A 1089 -4.86 26.58 -16.18
N GLU A 1090 -5.99 26.89 -15.56
CA GLU A 1090 -6.13 28.08 -14.71
C GLU A 1090 -5.16 28.04 -13.52
N CYS A 1091 -4.85 26.85 -13.01
CA CYS A 1091 -3.87 26.64 -11.95
C CYS A 1091 -2.43 26.78 -12.45
N THR A 1092 -2.07 26.14 -13.57
CA THR A 1092 -0.66 26.00 -13.97
C THR A 1092 -0.18 27.08 -14.92
N LEU A 1093 -1.05 27.70 -15.72
CA LEU A 1093 -0.67 28.64 -16.79
C LEU A 1093 0.16 29.83 -16.27
N PRO A 1094 -0.18 30.49 -15.15
CA PRO A 1094 0.67 31.54 -14.58
C PRO A 1094 2.08 31.03 -14.26
N GLY A 1095 2.19 29.81 -13.73
CA GLY A 1095 3.46 29.17 -13.43
C GLY A 1095 4.27 28.82 -14.67
N VAL A 1096 3.63 28.32 -15.72
CA VAL A 1096 4.26 28.02 -17.01
C VAL A 1096 4.81 29.29 -17.67
N VAL A 1097 4.00 30.36 -17.75
CA VAL A 1097 4.42 31.64 -18.33
C VAL A 1097 5.58 32.25 -17.56
N VAL A 1098 5.50 32.29 -16.23
CA VAL A 1098 6.59 32.82 -15.40
C VAL A 1098 7.83 31.92 -15.51
N GLY A 1099 7.67 30.60 -15.56
CA GLY A 1099 8.76 29.65 -15.80
C GLY A 1099 9.53 29.97 -17.09
N ILE A 1100 8.83 30.16 -18.22
CA ILE A 1100 9.46 30.55 -19.50
C ILE A 1100 10.21 31.89 -19.35
N LEU A 1101 9.57 32.90 -18.78
CA LEU A 1101 10.16 34.23 -18.61
C LEU A 1101 11.42 34.21 -17.71
N VAL A 1102 11.39 33.43 -16.65
CA VAL A 1102 12.44 33.39 -15.62
C VAL A 1102 13.57 32.44 -15.98
N GLN A 1103 13.27 31.29 -16.60
CA GLN A 1103 14.29 30.29 -16.92
C GLN A 1103 14.93 30.54 -18.30
N TYR A 1104 14.16 31.00 -19.30
CA TYR A 1104 14.66 31.20 -20.66
C TYR A 1104 14.97 32.67 -20.96
N TYR A 1105 13.98 33.58 -20.90
CA TYR A 1105 14.21 34.97 -21.32
C TYR A 1105 15.17 35.72 -20.37
N ASP A 1106 15.00 35.59 -19.05
CA ASP A 1106 15.91 36.22 -18.10
C ASP A 1106 17.36 35.71 -18.22
N LEU A 1107 17.55 34.44 -18.61
CA LEU A 1107 18.88 33.86 -18.86
C LEU A 1107 19.59 34.56 -20.02
N HIS A 1108 18.87 34.83 -21.12
CA HIS A 1108 19.39 35.41 -22.35
C HIS A 1108 19.58 36.93 -22.27
N HIS A 1109 18.76 37.65 -21.49
CA HIS A 1109 18.79 39.11 -21.39
C HIS A 1109 19.25 39.65 -20.03
N GLU A 1110 19.94 38.82 -19.21
CA GLU A 1110 20.34 39.11 -17.83
C GLU A 1110 21.00 40.50 -17.63
N THR A 1111 21.81 40.95 -18.60
CA THR A 1111 22.58 42.21 -18.51
C THR A 1111 22.09 43.34 -19.41
N GLU A 1112 21.02 43.13 -20.17
CA GLU A 1112 20.62 44.06 -21.25
C GLU A 1112 19.77 45.24 -20.74
N TYR A 1113 19.05 45.06 -19.63
CA TYR A 1113 18.15 46.06 -19.06
C TYR A 1113 18.57 46.46 -17.64
N GLU A 1114 18.10 47.63 -17.19
CA GLU A 1114 18.38 48.15 -15.83
C GLU A 1114 17.79 47.25 -14.73
N LYS A 1115 16.66 46.58 -15.03
CA LYS A 1115 16.00 45.61 -14.16
C LYS A 1115 15.89 44.29 -14.91
N ARG A 1116 16.01 43.19 -14.18
CA ARG A 1116 15.90 41.81 -14.68
C ARG A 1116 14.48 41.51 -15.17
N ILE A 1117 14.32 40.48 -16.02
CA ILE A 1117 13.04 40.18 -16.67
C ILE A 1117 12.00 39.67 -15.67
N TYR A 1118 12.43 38.97 -14.63
CA TYR A 1118 11.55 38.57 -13.53
C TYR A 1118 10.95 39.77 -12.75
N ASN A 1119 11.44 40.99 -12.99
CA ASN A 1119 10.86 42.22 -12.50
C ASN A 1119 9.99 42.85 -13.59
N VAL A 1120 8.76 43.27 -13.24
CA VAL A 1120 7.79 43.82 -14.20
C VAL A 1120 8.31 45.03 -14.98
N ASP A 1121 9.18 45.87 -14.38
CA ASP A 1121 9.78 47.01 -15.07
C ASP A 1121 10.80 46.56 -16.13
N GLY A 1122 11.54 45.48 -15.85
CA GLY A 1122 12.48 44.86 -16.78
C GLY A 1122 11.77 44.15 -17.92
N PHE A 1123 10.75 43.34 -17.62
CA PHE A 1123 9.86 42.73 -18.61
C PHE A 1123 9.26 43.77 -19.57
N ARG A 1124 8.68 44.86 -19.05
CA ARG A 1124 8.11 45.94 -19.88
C ARG A 1124 9.16 46.64 -20.75
N ALA A 1125 10.40 46.74 -20.27
CA ALA A 1125 11.50 47.28 -21.07
C ALA A 1125 11.85 46.36 -22.24
N ALA A 1126 11.92 45.04 -22.01
CA ALA A 1126 12.17 44.04 -23.03
C ALA A 1126 11.07 43.99 -24.10
N VAL A 1127 9.80 43.96 -23.67
CA VAL A 1127 8.65 44.03 -24.58
C VAL A 1127 8.66 45.31 -25.43
N LYS A 1128 9.07 46.44 -24.85
CA LYS A 1128 9.17 47.71 -25.59
C LYS A 1128 10.32 47.73 -26.60
N ALA A 1129 11.39 46.99 -26.33
CA ALA A 1129 12.54 46.85 -27.21
C ALA A 1129 12.27 45.87 -28.38
N GLY A 1130 11.29 44.98 -28.23
CA GLY A 1130 10.95 43.95 -29.22
C GLY A 1130 11.70 42.63 -29.00
N ASP A 1131 12.32 42.46 -27.83
CA ASP A 1131 13.06 41.24 -27.48
C ASP A 1131 12.14 40.16 -26.84
N ILE A 1132 10.92 40.55 -26.46
CA ILE A 1132 9.83 39.64 -26.10
C ILE A 1132 8.57 40.08 -26.85
N GLU A 1133 8.19 39.30 -27.86
CA GLU A 1133 6.93 39.49 -28.59
C GLU A 1133 5.81 38.63 -27.98
N LYS A 1134 4.56 39.11 -28.05
CA LYS A 1134 3.42 38.42 -27.46
C LYS A 1134 3.21 37.06 -28.12
N GLU A 1135 3.27 37.06 -29.45
CA GLU A 1135 3.02 35.90 -30.29
C GLU A 1135 4.11 34.83 -30.09
N GLU A 1136 5.39 35.20 -30.02
CA GLU A 1136 6.49 34.25 -29.75
C GLU A 1136 6.40 33.62 -28.35
N LEU A 1137 6.04 34.41 -27.33
CA LEU A 1137 5.84 33.90 -25.99
C LEU A 1137 4.64 32.95 -25.92
N LEU A 1138 3.54 33.27 -26.62
CA LEU A 1138 2.38 32.39 -26.72
C LEU A 1138 2.75 31.08 -27.42
N GLU A 1139 3.48 31.12 -28.54
CA GLU A 1139 3.96 29.91 -29.23
C GLU A 1139 4.84 29.04 -28.32
N PHE A 1140 5.70 29.64 -27.49
CA PHE A 1140 6.46 28.91 -26.48
C PHE A 1140 5.51 28.25 -25.47
N VAL A 1141 4.54 28.99 -24.92
CA VAL A 1141 3.54 28.43 -23.99
C VAL A 1141 2.80 27.24 -24.63
N LEU A 1142 2.35 27.36 -25.87
CA LEU A 1142 1.65 26.27 -26.58
C LEU A 1142 2.53 25.02 -26.75
N ARG A 1143 3.82 25.19 -27.09
CA ARG A 1143 4.78 24.08 -27.11
C ARG A 1143 5.03 23.49 -25.73
N ALA A 1144 5.10 24.32 -24.68
CA ALA A 1144 5.27 23.85 -23.31
C ALA A 1144 4.07 23.03 -22.80
N TYR A 1145 2.88 23.20 -23.38
CA TYR A 1145 1.72 22.33 -23.14
C TYR A 1145 1.62 21.15 -24.12
N ASP A 1146 2.47 21.11 -25.15
CA ASP A 1146 2.44 20.15 -26.25
C ASP A 1146 1.09 20.15 -26.98
N VAL A 1147 0.63 21.35 -27.37
CA VAL A 1147 -0.61 21.59 -28.13
C VAL A 1147 -0.37 22.38 -29.43
N ASP A 1148 0.88 22.67 -29.78
CA ASP A 1148 1.19 23.40 -31.00
C ASP A 1148 0.92 22.54 -32.24
N GLY A 1149 0.14 23.08 -33.18
CA GLY A 1149 -0.11 22.43 -34.47
C GLY A 1149 -1.17 21.33 -34.45
N ALA A 1150 -2.06 21.30 -33.45
CA ALA A 1150 -3.24 20.44 -33.47
C ALA A 1150 -4.02 20.62 -34.79
N ASP A 1151 -4.16 19.56 -35.58
CA ASP A 1151 -4.70 19.62 -36.95
C ASP A 1151 -6.22 19.76 -36.90
N GLU A 1152 -6.77 20.81 -37.54
CA GLU A 1152 -8.22 21.12 -37.58
C GLU A 1152 -9.07 19.93 -38.10
N ASP A 1153 -8.49 19.03 -38.89
CA ASP A 1153 -9.18 17.90 -39.54
C ASP A 1153 -9.06 16.55 -38.79
N SER A 1154 -8.37 16.48 -37.65
CA SER A 1154 -8.12 15.23 -36.90
C SER A 1154 -9.12 14.99 -35.76
N GLU A 1155 -9.98 13.97 -35.87
CA GLU A 1155 -10.91 13.56 -34.80
C GLU A 1155 -10.18 13.11 -33.51
N SER A 1156 -8.88 12.75 -33.58
CA SER A 1156 -8.10 12.34 -32.41
C SER A 1156 -7.50 13.50 -31.61
N GLU A 1157 -7.60 14.74 -32.08
CA GLU A 1157 -6.94 15.92 -31.46
C GLU A 1157 -7.92 16.97 -30.94
N ILE A 1158 -9.22 16.68 -30.93
CA ILE A 1158 -10.28 17.60 -30.45
C ILE A 1158 -9.98 18.13 -29.04
N GLY A 1159 -9.42 17.29 -28.15
CA GLY A 1159 -9.01 17.70 -26.80
C GLY A 1159 -7.91 18.78 -26.82
N ALA A 1160 -6.85 18.57 -27.61
CA ALA A 1160 -5.74 19.51 -27.75
C ALA A 1160 -6.19 20.85 -28.37
N GLN A 1161 -7.12 20.81 -29.33
CA GLN A 1161 -7.69 22.02 -29.93
C GLN A 1161 -8.45 22.87 -28.92
N LEU A 1162 -9.39 22.27 -28.17
CA LEU A 1162 -10.14 22.99 -27.13
C LEU A 1162 -9.20 23.54 -26.04
N TYR A 1163 -8.14 22.79 -25.72
CA TYR A 1163 -7.12 23.21 -24.77
C TYR A 1163 -6.30 24.40 -25.28
N GLN A 1164 -5.90 24.37 -26.55
CA GLN A 1164 -5.20 25.48 -27.19
C GLN A 1164 -6.07 26.75 -27.14
N GLU A 1165 -7.35 26.68 -27.52
CA GLU A 1165 -8.27 27.82 -27.46
C GLU A 1165 -8.37 28.38 -26.03
N ALA A 1166 -8.49 27.51 -25.03
CA ALA A 1166 -8.55 27.92 -23.62
C ALA A 1166 -7.24 28.59 -23.14
N ILE A 1167 -6.08 28.08 -23.55
CA ILE A 1167 -4.77 28.66 -23.23
C ILE A 1167 -4.64 30.05 -23.89
N GLU A 1168 -5.00 30.18 -25.16
CA GLU A 1168 -4.95 31.44 -25.90
C GLU A 1168 -5.82 32.52 -25.23
N ASP A 1169 -7.06 32.17 -24.88
CA ASP A 1169 -8.00 33.08 -24.21
C ASP A 1169 -7.48 33.54 -22.84
N ARG A 1170 -6.89 32.65 -22.04
CA ARG A 1170 -6.38 32.96 -20.70
C ARG A 1170 -5.01 33.66 -20.74
N PHE A 1171 -4.17 33.35 -21.72
CA PHE A 1171 -2.87 34.00 -21.90
C PHE A 1171 -3.02 35.49 -22.19
N ASP A 1172 -4.06 35.88 -22.92
CA ASP A 1172 -4.35 37.28 -23.23
C ASP A 1172 -4.56 38.13 -21.97
N ASP A 1173 -5.21 37.56 -20.94
CA ASP A 1173 -5.36 38.21 -19.64
C ASP A 1173 -4.02 38.34 -18.90
N ILE A 1174 -3.24 37.25 -18.80
CA ILE A 1174 -1.91 37.25 -18.19
C ILE A 1174 -1.02 38.32 -18.84
N TRP A 1175 -0.98 38.36 -20.17
CA TRP A 1175 -0.24 39.36 -20.93
C TRP A 1175 -0.72 40.79 -20.64
N TYR A 1176 -2.04 40.99 -20.58
CA TYR A 1176 -2.63 42.29 -20.23
C TYR A 1176 -2.20 42.74 -18.82
N ARG A 1177 -2.24 41.84 -17.83
CA ARG A 1177 -1.89 42.13 -16.43
C ARG A 1177 -0.41 42.48 -16.29
N LEU A 1178 0.50 41.69 -16.89
CA LEU A 1178 1.94 42.00 -16.87
C LEU A 1178 2.24 43.39 -17.47
N LYS A 1179 1.54 43.78 -18.53
CA LYS A 1179 1.75 45.06 -19.19
C LYS A 1179 1.13 46.25 -18.44
N ASN A 1180 -0.01 46.08 -17.79
CA ASN A 1180 -0.83 47.20 -17.33
C ASN A 1180 -1.05 47.30 -15.81
N ALA A 1181 -0.81 46.25 -15.03
CA ALA A 1181 -1.02 46.27 -13.58
C ALA A 1181 -0.18 47.36 -12.88
N ASP A 1182 -0.76 48.02 -11.88
CA ASP A 1182 -0.05 49.00 -11.05
C ASP A 1182 0.64 48.28 -9.87
N PRO A 1183 1.98 48.16 -9.86
CA PRO A 1183 2.70 47.44 -8.81
C PRO A 1183 2.62 48.12 -7.43
N GLU A 1184 2.15 49.38 -7.33
CA GLU A 1184 2.15 50.14 -6.08
C GLU A 1184 0.88 49.97 -5.22
N ILE A 1185 -0.18 49.32 -5.73
CA ILE A 1185 -1.51 49.25 -5.07
C ILE A 1185 -1.66 48.09 -4.06
N ARG A 1186 -0.79 47.08 -4.07
CA ARG A 1186 -0.91 45.86 -3.22
C ARG A 1186 -0.27 45.97 -1.81
N ASP A 1187 -0.64 45.07 -0.88
CA ASP A 1187 -0.37 45.10 0.59
C ASP A 1187 0.98 45.75 1.00
N PRO A 1188 0.97 46.77 1.89
CA PRO A 1188 2.18 47.49 2.33
C PRO A 1188 3.24 46.68 3.09
N ARG A 1189 3.02 45.42 3.47
CA ARG A 1189 3.99 44.61 4.24
C ARG A 1189 5.17 44.05 3.42
N ASN A 1190 5.10 44.02 2.08
CA ASN A 1190 6.10 43.34 1.21
C ASN A 1190 6.70 44.21 0.09
N ALA A 1191 7.13 45.44 0.38
CA ALA A 1191 7.52 46.46 -0.62
C ALA A 1191 8.59 46.05 -1.66
N GLY A 1192 9.50 45.11 -1.36
CA GLY A 1192 10.51 44.62 -2.31
C GLY A 1192 10.02 43.54 -3.28
N LEU A 1193 9.01 42.77 -2.87
CA LEU A 1193 8.43 41.66 -3.63
C LEU A 1193 7.28 42.11 -4.56
N LYS A 1194 6.75 43.33 -4.39
CA LYS A 1194 5.61 43.87 -5.17
C LYS A 1194 5.80 43.90 -6.69
N LYS A 1195 7.05 43.92 -7.17
CA LYS A 1195 7.40 44.06 -8.59
C LYS A 1195 7.86 42.76 -9.25
N TYR A 1196 7.89 41.64 -8.52
CA TYR A 1196 8.12 40.32 -9.09
C TYR A 1196 6.94 39.92 -9.97
N ILE A 1197 7.19 39.41 -11.18
CA ILE A 1197 6.13 39.10 -12.15
C ILE A 1197 5.12 38.07 -11.62
N GLY A 1198 5.55 37.08 -10.82
CA GLY A 1198 4.63 36.11 -10.21
C GLY A 1198 3.63 36.77 -9.27
N ASN A 1199 4.08 37.72 -8.46
CA ASN A 1199 3.21 38.47 -7.53
C ASN A 1199 2.31 39.48 -8.25
N ILE A 1200 2.62 39.85 -9.50
CA ILE A 1200 1.75 40.67 -10.35
C ILE A 1200 0.55 39.84 -10.84
N LEU A 1201 0.75 38.56 -11.11
CA LEU A 1201 -0.29 37.64 -11.57
C LEU A 1201 -1.21 37.14 -10.45
N GLU A 1202 -0.79 37.22 -9.18
CA GLU A 1202 -1.62 36.89 -8.02
C GLU A 1202 -2.60 38.04 -7.72
N GLY A 1203 -3.91 37.83 -7.92
CA GLY A 1203 -4.96 38.85 -7.76
C GLY A 1203 -5.57 38.99 -6.37
N GLU A 1204 -6.60 39.84 -6.24
CA GLU A 1204 -7.44 39.93 -5.03
C GLU A 1204 -8.73 39.08 -5.13
N GLU A 1205 -9.08 38.59 -6.32
CA GLU A 1205 -10.21 37.70 -6.58
C GLU A 1205 -9.73 36.24 -6.76
N ASP A 1206 -10.51 35.25 -6.32
CA ASP A 1206 -10.12 33.83 -6.35
C ASP A 1206 -9.88 33.25 -7.76
N SER A 1207 -10.39 33.95 -8.79
CA SER A 1207 -10.17 33.64 -10.21
C SER A 1207 -8.82 34.11 -10.75
N GLU A 1208 -8.11 35.00 -10.04
CA GLU A 1208 -6.83 35.58 -10.47
C GLU A 1208 -5.64 34.89 -9.77
N ARG A 1209 -5.30 33.67 -10.20
CA ARG A 1209 -4.24 32.87 -9.58
C ARG A 1209 -2.82 33.33 -9.98
N GLY A 1210 -1.92 33.32 -9.01
CA GLY A 1210 -0.47 33.45 -9.23
C GLY A 1210 0.18 32.12 -9.62
N PRO A 1211 1.50 32.11 -9.91
CA PRO A 1211 2.26 30.88 -10.07
C PRO A 1211 2.17 29.98 -8.84
N MET A 1212 1.96 28.68 -9.04
CA MET A 1212 1.94 27.70 -7.95
C MET A 1212 3.28 27.67 -7.21
N ARG A 1213 3.26 27.56 -5.90
CA ARG A 1213 4.42 27.36 -5.00
C ARG A 1213 4.59 25.88 -4.68
N SER A 1214 3.48 25.16 -4.53
CA SER A 1214 3.39 23.72 -4.41
C SER A 1214 2.28 23.20 -5.33
N LEU A 1215 2.40 21.97 -5.83
CA LEU A 1215 1.30 21.34 -6.58
C LEU A 1215 0.06 21.09 -5.70
N ARG A 1216 0.22 21.18 -4.37
CA ARG A 1216 -0.84 21.06 -3.36
C ARG A 1216 -1.44 22.38 -2.90
N ASP A 1217 -1.12 23.52 -3.52
CA ASP A 1217 -1.64 24.83 -3.11
C ASP A 1217 -3.19 24.90 -3.13
N ILE A 1218 -3.85 24.01 -3.86
CA ILE A 1218 -5.32 23.90 -3.91
C ILE A 1218 -5.93 23.09 -2.75
N ASP A 1219 -5.11 22.41 -1.95
CA ASP A 1219 -5.53 21.59 -0.80
C ASP A 1219 -5.52 22.36 0.52
N GLU A 1220 -5.12 23.65 0.52
CA GLU A 1220 -5.06 24.46 1.75
C GLU A 1220 -6.43 24.55 2.43
N GLN A 1221 -6.50 24.05 3.67
CA GLN A 1221 -7.70 24.11 4.48
C GLN A 1221 -8.01 25.56 4.86
N ILE A 1222 -9.24 25.99 4.61
CA ILE A 1222 -9.74 27.28 5.08
C ILE A 1222 -9.60 27.31 6.62
N PRO A 1223 -8.83 28.25 7.20
CA PRO A 1223 -8.69 28.36 8.64
C PRO A 1223 -10.04 28.76 9.24
N VAL A 1224 -10.72 27.81 9.88
CA VAL A 1224 -11.92 28.12 10.66
C VAL A 1224 -11.48 28.69 12.01
N ASP A 1225 -11.53 30.01 12.16
CA ASP A 1225 -11.23 30.68 13.43
C ASP A 1225 -12.26 30.21 14.50
N PRO A 1226 -11.82 29.60 15.62
CA PRO A 1226 -12.72 29.03 16.64
C PRO A 1226 -13.66 30.04 17.31
N GLY A 1227 -13.54 31.34 16.98
CA GLY A 1227 -14.45 32.40 17.43
C GLY A 1227 -15.64 32.72 16.51
N LEU A 1228 -15.74 32.15 15.30
CA LEU A 1228 -16.81 32.45 14.35
C LEU A 1228 -18.13 31.79 14.76
N ALA A 1229 -19.21 32.58 14.82
CA ALA A 1229 -20.55 32.05 15.06
C ALA A 1229 -20.95 31.14 13.89
N THR A 1230 -21.65 30.03 14.18
CA THR A 1230 -22.05 29.03 13.18
C THR A 1230 -22.87 29.63 12.01
N GLU A 1231 -23.52 30.78 12.21
CA GLU A 1231 -24.23 31.52 11.15
C GLU A 1231 -23.27 32.16 10.12
N ASP A 1232 -22.10 32.66 10.54
CA ASP A 1232 -21.11 33.28 9.64
C ASP A 1232 -20.39 32.21 8.79
N LEU A 1233 -20.12 31.04 9.37
CA LEU A 1233 -19.59 29.87 8.67
C LEU A 1233 -20.52 29.38 7.53
N LEU A 1234 -21.84 29.42 7.76
CA LEU A 1234 -22.83 29.05 6.75
C LEU A 1234 -22.95 30.09 5.64
N GLU A 1235 -22.71 31.38 5.94
CA GLU A 1235 -22.65 32.43 4.92
C GLU A 1235 -21.42 32.27 4.01
N ASP A 1236 -20.26 31.90 4.55
CA ASP A 1236 -19.04 31.67 3.76
C ASP A 1236 -19.19 30.44 2.83
N PHE A 1237 -19.73 29.31 3.30
CA PHE A 1237 -20.04 28.15 2.44
C PHE A 1237 -21.12 28.43 1.38
N SER A 1238 -21.98 29.42 1.61
CA SER A 1238 -23.03 29.80 0.67
C SER A 1238 -22.53 30.72 -0.45
N ARG A 1239 -21.42 31.45 -0.24
CA ARG A 1239 -20.83 32.34 -1.23
C ARG A 1239 -20.00 31.64 -2.31
N GLU A 1240 -19.54 30.41 -2.06
CA GLU A 1240 -18.79 29.59 -3.03
C GLU A 1240 -19.68 28.71 -3.92
N ASN A 1241 -20.99 28.63 -3.65
CA ASN A 1241 -21.96 27.86 -4.46
C ASN A 1241 -22.78 28.73 -5.44
N GLU A 1242 -22.48 30.04 -5.55
CA GLU A 1242 -22.94 30.94 -6.62
C GLU A 1242 -21.77 31.34 -7.51
#